data_AF-A0A916QRR9-F1
#
_entry.id   AF-A0A916QRR9-F1
#
_cell.length_a   1.000
_cell.length_b   1.000
_cell.length_c   1.000
_cell.angle_alpha   90.00
_cell.angle_beta   90.00
_cell.angle_gamma   90.00
#
_symmetry.space_group_name_H-M   'P 1'
#
loop_
_entity.id
_entity.type
_entity.pdbx_description
1 polymer ?
#
loop_
_entity_poly.entity_id
_entity_poly.type
_entity_poly.pdbx_seq_one_letter_code
_entity_poly.pdbx_strand_id
1 'polypeptide(L)'
;MKSTARVVVIGGGIAGCSTLYHLTQEGWSDVVLVERDELTSGTTWHSAAQVTNFGMNQTMIGLKSHSIALYQELAGDPDYPINYHHGDGGIRLANTRAQMDGYAHFTSVAKGMDVNFEVIDAEECARRHPLISTDNLIGGLWDPLDGDIDPAQLCQALARRARKAGAEVYRNTAVTGLSQHKDHSWTVHTEKGDIDCEIVVNACGYRVNEVASMMGVQHPVTSMEHQYFLTEEIPAIKEASHRMPLLRCPISDYYCRQEKNGLLVGFYEQDCKTWGMDGIDPKFVNALCPDDLDRVTDVLEGAFARMPALMETGIHTVVNGPITYTIDGAPLVGRIPGKRNAFCIIGLRAGIGEGGGHGWLLAQQIVHGEACYDTWCIDPRRFTGHANTELTALKAVEDYQNEFRFHFPHEHRPAGRPAKTTPLTPILASEGAEFTVVNGWERMDYVKPTADFNETHGYYFNETFDLVAAEIKAVQTRVGLTEVSGFNRFELSGADLRPFLDRMFCGRITAKAGRVGLGYLLNHQGNVKGEATIANLPDGRVWYGSAAASEYHDMDWLTQNIRQGEDVQIHSLTNAHTILVLAGPLAREVLCEVSRGNWSAQAFPWLSVRNAFIGFAPAVVMSVSFSGELAYEIHVPNAQLYAAYLALRKAGAQHGLTLFGARAVDSMRVEKGYRHWKADLITEFDPIESALDRFVHLAKGDFIGKTALEARLETGPRRTFVTLALDCTHAPAQPGDSVLQNGKVVGTVTSADWGHRTGKNIAMAFVVPNLTGDLEVEVIGQPIRATVADPCLYDPQNHRPKS
;
A
#
# COMPACT_ATOMS: atom_id res chain seq x y z
N MET A 1 29.43 -16.89 -20.66
CA MET A 1 28.66 -15.79 -20.09
C MET A 1 28.43 -14.77 -21.18
N LYS A 2 27.20 -14.31 -21.37
CA LYS A 2 26.87 -13.20 -22.26
C LYS A 2 27.58 -11.93 -21.78
N SER A 3 28.06 -11.12 -22.73
CA SER A 3 28.57 -9.77 -22.45
C SER A 3 27.47 -8.71 -22.54
N THR A 4 26.32 -9.05 -23.12
CA THR A 4 25.16 -8.16 -23.25
C THR A 4 23.88 -8.92 -22.96
N ALA A 5 22.91 -8.29 -22.32
CA ALA A 5 21.56 -8.82 -22.13
C ALA A 5 20.55 -7.67 -22.05
N ARG A 6 19.29 -7.89 -22.39
CA ARG A 6 18.26 -6.87 -22.17
C ARG A 6 18.03 -6.59 -20.69
N VAL A 7 17.89 -7.65 -19.89
CA VAL A 7 17.66 -7.56 -18.45
C VAL A 7 18.62 -8.45 -17.68
N VAL A 8 19.25 -7.90 -16.64
CA VAL A 8 20.04 -8.67 -15.67
C VAL A 8 19.32 -8.69 -14.31
N VAL A 9 18.97 -9.89 -13.86
CA VAL A 9 18.36 -10.15 -12.55
C VAL A 9 19.44 -10.63 -11.58
N ILE A 10 19.58 -9.97 -10.43
CA ILE A 10 20.64 -10.25 -9.45
C ILE A 10 20.02 -10.97 -8.24
N GLY A 11 20.41 -12.22 -8.04
CA GLY A 11 19.93 -13.09 -6.97
C GLY A 11 19.10 -14.28 -7.47
N GLY A 12 19.43 -15.48 -7.01
CA GLY A 12 18.88 -16.78 -7.42
C GLY A 12 17.93 -17.41 -6.40
N GLY A 13 17.32 -16.61 -5.52
CA GLY A 13 16.20 -17.02 -4.68
C GLY A 13 14.86 -16.95 -5.43
N ILE A 14 13.76 -17.17 -4.71
CA ILE A 14 12.40 -17.14 -5.30
C ILE A 14 12.09 -15.85 -6.07
N ALA A 15 12.54 -14.70 -5.54
CA ALA A 15 12.39 -13.39 -6.17
C ALA A 15 12.98 -13.34 -7.58
N GLY A 16 14.24 -13.74 -7.72
CA GLY A 16 14.95 -13.69 -8.99
C GLY A 16 14.52 -14.80 -9.96
N CYS A 17 14.34 -16.03 -9.47
CA CYS A 17 13.84 -17.13 -10.30
C CYS A 17 12.44 -16.84 -10.85
N SER A 18 11.55 -16.26 -10.04
CA SER A 18 10.20 -15.87 -10.48
C SER A 18 10.24 -14.71 -11.48
N THR A 19 11.08 -13.69 -11.25
CA THR A 19 11.26 -12.59 -12.20
C THR A 19 11.78 -13.08 -13.54
N LEU A 20 12.83 -13.92 -13.52
CA LEU A 20 13.42 -14.52 -14.72
C LEU A 20 12.36 -15.31 -15.50
N TYR A 21 11.60 -16.16 -14.82
CA TYR A 21 10.54 -16.95 -15.44
C TYR A 21 9.48 -16.05 -16.08
N HIS A 22 8.91 -15.10 -15.35
CA HIS A 22 7.81 -14.29 -15.88
C HIS A 22 8.25 -13.35 -17.00
N LEU A 23 9.48 -12.83 -16.99
CA LEU A 23 10.01 -12.08 -18.14
C LEU A 23 10.00 -12.91 -19.43
N THR A 24 10.34 -14.21 -19.34
CA THR A 24 10.23 -15.11 -20.51
C THR A 24 8.78 -15.38 -20.92
N GLN A 25 7.83 -15.38 -19.98
CA GLN A 25 6.40 -15.55 -20.29
C GLN A 25 5.81 -14.30 -20.96
N GLU A 26 6.34 -13.12 -20.64
CA GLU A 26 6.04 -11.85 -21.34
C GLU A 26 6.78 -11.73 -22.70
N GLY A 27 7.44 -12.80 -23.15
CA GLY A 27 8.08 -12.91 -24.46
C GLY A 27 9.52 -12.41 -24.53
N TRP A 28 10.15 -12.07 -23.40
CA TRP A 28 11.55 -11.62 -23.37
C TRP A 28 12.48 -12.78 -23.04
N SER A 29 13.26 -13.23 -24.04
CA SER A 29 14.24 -14.31 -23.87
C SER A 29 15.67 -13.83 -23.62
N ASP A 30 16.00 -12.57 -23.95
CA ASP A 30 17.33 -12.00 -23.69
C ASP A 30 17.48 -11.51 -22.25
N VAL A 31 17.33 -12.44 -21.31
CA VAL A 31 17.33 -12.19 -19.87
C VAL A 31 18.34 -13.10 -19.19
N VAL A 32 19.13 -12.52 -18.29
CA VAL A 32 20.17 -13.23 -17.53
C VAL A 32 19.87 -13.12 -16.05
N LEU A 33 19.99 -14.25 -15.33
CA LEU A 33 20.08 -14.26 -13.87
C LEU A 33 21.53 -14.52 -13.45
N VAL A 34 22.05 -13.68 -12.56
CA VAL A 34 23.34 -13.87 -11.89
C VAL A 34 23.12 -14.19 -10.42
N GLU A 35 23.69 -15.29 -9.97
CA GLU A 35 23.64 -15.78 -8.59
C GLU A 35 25.05 -15.92 -8.06
N ARG A 36 25.30 -15.31 -6.89
CA ARG A 36 26.62 -15.27 -6.26
C ARG A 36 27.15 -16.66 -5.95
N ASP A 37 26.29 -17.55 -5.47
CA ASP A 37 26.61 -18.90 -5.02
C ASP A 37 25.76 -19.91 -5.82
N GLU A 38 24.85 -20.62 -5.15
CA GLU A 38 23.88 -21.53 -5.75
C GLU A 38 22.47 -20.95 -5.70
N LEU A 39 21.58 -21.42 -6.58
CA LEU A 39 20.17 -21.06 -6.48
C LEU A 39 19.66 -21.44 -5.08
N THR A 40 18.75 -20.62 -4.56
CA THR A 40 18.11 -20.76 -3.24
C THR A 40 19.03 -20.54 -2.03
N SER A 41 20.31 -20.20 -2.22
CA SER A 41 21.32 -20.15 -1.14
C SER A 41 21.14 -19.05 -0.07
N GLY A 42 20.18 -18.14 -0.29
CA GLY A 42 19.72 -17.15 0.70
C GLY A 42 18.62 -17.68 1.62
N THR A 43 17.59 -16.88 1.91
CA THR A 43 16.47 -17.28 2.80
C THR A 43 15.63 -18.45 2.25
N THR A 44 15.61 -18.62 0.93
CA THR A 44 14.67 -19.54 0.24
C THR A 44 14.79 -20.99 0.70
N TRP A 45 15.99 -21.54 0.86
CA TRP A 45 16.17 -22.98 1.15
C TRP A 45 15.66 -23.40 2.53
N HIS A 46 15.65 -22.49 3.51
CA HIS A 46 15.20 -22.74 4.88
C HIS A 46 13.81 -22.16 5.16
N SER A 47 13.02 -21.89 4.13
CA SER A 47 11.66 -21.38 4.29
C SER A 47 10.74 -22.44 4.88
N ALA A 48 9.82 -22.04 5.78
CA ALA A 48 8.70 -22.88 6.18
C ALA A 48 7.70 -23.15 5.04
N ALA A 49 7.79 -22.37 3.94
CA ALA A 49 7.19 -22.64 2.63
C ALA A 49 5.66 -22.92 2.64
N GLN A 50 4.93 -22.23 3.52
CA GLN A 50 3.48 -22.20 3.48
C GLN A 50 3.00 -21.38 2.28
N VAL A 51 1.98 -21.88 1.59
CA VAL A 51 1.29 -21.23 0.48
C VAL A 51 -0.14 -20.97 0.92
N THR A 52 -0.55 -19.70 0.97
CA THR A 52 -1.86 -19.29 1.51
C THR A 52 -2.50 -18.22 0.65
N ASN A 53 -3.82 -18.28 0.50
CA ASN A 53 -4.56 -17.31 -0.31
C ASN A 53 -5.05 -16.10 0.51
N PHE A 54 -4.92 -16.15 1.84
CA PHE A 54 -5.23 -15.03 2.72
C PHE A 54 -4.34 -13.81 2.41
N GLY A 55 -4.95 -12.66 2.10
CA GLY A 55 -4.26 -11.42 1.78
C GLY A 55 -5.00 -10.19 2.31
N MET A 56 -4.24 -9.12 2.57
CA MET A 56 -4.75 -7.88 3.18
C MET A 56 -5.66 -7.05 2.25
N ASN A 57 -5.52 -7.23 0.94
CA ASN A 57 -6.29 -6.52 -0.08
C ASN A 57 -6.42 -7.37 -1.34
N GLN A 58 -7.25 -6.92 -2.29
CA GLN A 58 -7.55 -7.65 -3.52
C GLN A 58 -6.32 -7.89 -4.41
N THR A 59 -5.39 -6.93 -4.53
CA THR A 59 -4.11 -7.14 -5.25
C THR A 59 -3.32 -8.31 -4.68
N MET A 60 -3.19 -8.38 -3.34
CA MET A 60 -2.47 -9.46 -2.67
C MET A 60 -3.17 -10.81 -2.84
N ILE A 61 -4.51 -10.85 -2.83
CA ILE A 61 -5.27 -12.09 -3.07
C ILE A 61 -5.11 -12.55 -4.54
N GLY A 62 -5.20 -11.62 -5.49
CA GLY A 62 -5.02 -11.91 -6.91
C GLY A 62 -3.64 -12.48 -7.24
N LEU A 63 -2.57 -11.90 -6.67
CA LEU A 63 -1.21 -12.41 -6.88
C LEU A 63 -0.95 -13.75 -6.18
N LYS A 64 -1.60 -14.02 -5.05
CA LYS A 64 -1.53 -15.33 -4.36
C LYS A 64 -2.25 -16.40 -5.15
N SER A 65 -3.43 -16.07 -5.68
CA SER A 65 -4.20 -16.95 -6.56
C SER A 65 -3.40 -17.31 -7.82
N HIS A 66 -2.67 -16.34 -8.41
CA HIS A 66 -1.73 -16.61 -9.50
C HIS A 66 -0.59 -17.54 -9.07
N SER A 67 0.01 -17.32 -7.89
CA SER A 67 1.07 -18.18 -7.35
C SER A 67 0.59 -19.62 -7.19
N ILE A 68 -0.57 -19.82 -6.58
CA ILE A 68 -1.17 -21.15 -6.37
C ILE A 68 -1.39 -21.85 -7.71
N ALA A 69 -2.00 -21.18 -8.69
CA ALA A 69 -2.26 -21.74 -10.02
C ALA A 69 -0.95 -22.14 -10.74
N LEU A 70 0.05 -21.25 -10.72
CA LEU A 70 1.37 -21.54 -11.29
C LEU A 70 2.04 -22.73 -10.61
N TYR A 71 1.95 -22.82 -9.28
CA TYR A 71 2.61 -23.90 -8.54
C TYR A 71 1.95 -25.24 -8.77
N GLN A 72 0.62 -25.29 -8.93
CA GLN A 72 -0.08 -26.49 -9.39
C GLN A 72 0.39 -26.91 -10.79
N GLU A 73 0.54 -25.95 -11.71
CA GLU A 73 1.03 -26.21 -13.07
C GLU A 73 2.47 -26.75 -13.07
N LEU A 74 3.34 -26.23 -12.21
CA LEU A 74 4.71 -26.71 -12.05
C LEU A 74 4.75 -28.11 -11.42
N ALA A 75 3.90 -28.37 -10.43
CA ALA A 75 3.77 -29.71 -9.82
C ALA A 75 3.28 -30.76 -10.82
N GLY A 76 2.46 -30.35 -11.78
CA GLY A 76 1.98 -31.19 -12.88
C GLY A 76 2.97 -31.41 -14.03
N ASP A 77 4.17 -30.81 -14.03
CA ASP A 77 5.18 -30.99 -15.09
C ASP A 77 5.74 -32.44 -15.05
N PRO A 78 5.49 -33.29 -16.06
CA PRO A 78 5.91 -34.68 -16.03
C PRO A 78 7.45 -34.85 -16.10
N ASP A 79 8.17 -33.83 -16.59
CA ASP A 79 9.63 -33.90 -16.68
C ASP A 79 10.32 -33.48 -15.37
N TYR A 80 9.65 -32.68 -14.54
CA TYR A 80 10.20 -32.14 -13.30
C TYR A 80 9.07 -31.81 -12.31
N PRO A 81 8.37 -32.83 -11.79
CA PRO A 81 7.29 -32.60 -10.83
C PRO A 81 7.89 -32.10 -9.52
N ILE A 82 7.37 -30.98 -9.01
CA ILE A 82 7.77 -30.45 -7.71
C ILE A 82 6.85 -30.97 -6.61
N ASN A 83 7.38 -31.11 -5.39
CA ASN A 83 6.57 -31.48 -4.24
C ASN A 83 5.74 -30.28 -3.78
N TYR A 84 4.44 -30.32 -4.07
CA TYR A 84 3.46 -29.33 -3.63
C TYR A 84 2.24 -30.04 -3.04
N HIS A 85 2.04 -29.88 -1.75
CA HIS A 85 0.84 -30.36 -1.06
C HIS A 85 -0.19 -29.23 -1.09
N HIS A 86 -1.05 -29.26 -2.10
CA HIS A 86 -2.03 -28.21 -2.36
C HIS A 86 -3.41 -28.62 -1.85
N GLY A 87 -4.08 -27.68 -1.17
CA GLY A 87 -5.48 -27.83 -0.80
C GLY A 87 -5.70 -28.84 0.33
N ASP A 88 -4.68 -29.06 1.17
CA ASP A 88 -4.86 -29.72 2.46
C ASP A 88 -5.58 -28.82 3.47
N GLY A 89 -5.62 -27.52 3.14
CA GLY A 89 -6.33 -26.47 3.83
C GLY A 89 -5.57 -25.91 5.04
N GLY A 90 -6.08 -24.83 5.58
CA GLY A 90 -5.43 -24.09 6.66
C GLY A 90 -6.41 -23.35 7.55
N ILE A 91 -6.13 -23.34 8.86
CA ILE A 91 -6.95 -22.68 9.88
C ILE A 91 -6.17 -21.52 10.50
N ARG A 92 -6.83 -20.37 10.63
CA ARG A 92 -6.38 -19.24 11.45
C ARG A 92 -7.31 -19.13 12.66
N LEU A 93 -6.80 -19.40 13.85
CA LEU A 93 -7.60 -19.47 15.08
C LEU A 93 -7.94 -18.09 15.63
N ALA A 94 -9.08 -17.97 16.32
CA ALA A 94 -9.50 -16.77 17.03
C ALA A 94 -10.02 -17.09 18.44
N ASN A 95 -9.71 -16.19 19.38
CA ASN A 95 -10.30 -16.17 20.73
C ASN A 95 -11.03 -14.86 21.05
N THR A 96 -11.02 -13.87 20.15
CA THR A 96 -11.68 -12.58 20.37
C THR A 96 -12.69 -12.25 19.27
N ARG A 97 -13.75 -11.53 19.64
CA ARG A 97 -14.77 -11.10 18.68
C ARG A 97 -14.17 -10.25 17.55
N ALA A 98 -13.23 -9.37 17.87
CA ALA A 98 -12.54 -8.52 16.89
C ALA A 98 -11.80 -9.33 15.81
N GLN A 99 -11.22 -10.49 16.17
CA GLN A 99 -10.61 -11.39 15.19
C GLN A 99 -11.66 -12.02 14.26
N MET A 100 -12.81 -12.44 14.81
CA MET A 100 -13.90 -12.99 14.00
C MET A 100 -14.50 -11.95 13.06
N ASP A 101 -14.62 -10.69 13.51
CA ASP A 101 -15.07 -9.58 12.67
C ASP A 101 -14.05 -9.31 11.54
N GLY A 102 -12.75 -9.37 11.84
CA GLY A 102 -11.70 -9.29 10.82
C GLY A 102 -11.77 -10.44 9.81
N TYR A 103 -11.95 -11.67 10.26
CA TYR A 103 -12.16 -12.82 9.38
C TYR A 103 -13.42 -12.68 8.51
N ALA A 104 -14.51 -12.14 9.06
CA ALA A 104 -15.71 -11.84 8.29
C ALA A 104 -15.48 -10.79 7.20
N HIS A 105 -14.75 -9.71 7.51
CA HIS A 105 -14.32 -8.71 6.53
C HIS A 105 -13.42 -9.31 5.44
N PHE A 106 -12.33 -9.98 5.81
CA PHE A 106 -11.41 -10.58 4.82
C PHE A 106 -12.06 -11.67 3.97
N THR A 107 -13.09 -12.36 4.48
CA THR A 107 -13.91 -13.27 3.67
C THR A 107 -14.65 -12.52 2.56
N SER A 108 -15.20 -11.34 2.85
CA SER A 108 -15.85 -10.51 1.83
C SER A 108 -14.84 -9.99 0.79
N VAL A 109 -13.66 -9.55 1.24
CA VAL A 109 -12.60 -9.09 0.32
C VAL A 109 -12.16 -10.22 -0.61
N ALA A 110 -11.97 -11.43 -0.07
CA ALA A 110 -11.58 -12.63 -0.83
C ALA A 110 -12.65 -13.07 -1.82
N LYS A 111 -13.93 -13.02 -1.42
CA LYS A 111 -15.06 -13.33 -2.29
C LYS A 111 -15.09 -12.43 -3.52
N GLY A 112 -14.67 -11.17 -3.38
CA GLY A 112 -14.50 -10.23 -4.50
C GLY A 112 -13.45 -10.65 -5.54
N MET A 113 -12.58 -11.58 -5.19
CA MET A 113 -11.53 -12.16 -6.03
C MET A 113 -11.79 -13.64 -6.35
N ASP A 114 -13.04 -14.10 -6.21
CA ASP A 114 -13.45 -15.49 -6.41
C ASP A 114 -12.73 -16.50 -5.48
N VAL A 115 -12.26 -16.03 -4.31
CA VAL A 115 -11.65 -16.86 -3.27
C VAL A 115 -12.64 -17.02 -2.11
N ASN A 116 -12.89 -18.25 -1.71
CA ASN A 116 -13.91 -18.56 -0.70
C ASN A 116 -13.25 -19.07 0.58
N PHE A 117 -13.41 -18.31 1.66
CA PHE A 117 -13.06 -18.73 3.01
C PHE A 117 -14.31 -19.08 3.82
N GLU A 118 -14.15 -19.91 4.83
CA GLU A 118 -15.21 -20.23 5.79
C GLU A 118 -14.85 -19.67 7.16
N VAL A 119 -15.72 -18.85 7.74
CA VAL A 119 -15.64 -18.51 9.16
C VAL A 119 -16.30 -19.64 9.95
N ILE A 120 -15.51 -20.36 10.74
CA ILE A 120 -15.89 -21.59 11.42
C ILE A 120 -15.83 -21.42 12.95
N ASP A 121 -16.60 -22.22 13.68
CA ASP A 121 -16.58 -22.24 15.15
C ASP A 121 -15.47 -23.17 15.70
N ALA A 122 -15.32 -23.19 17.03
CA ALA A 122 -14.28 -23.95 17.70
C ALA A 122 -14.44 -25.48 17.53
N GLU A 123 -15.68 -25.98 17.44
CA GLU A 123 -15.95 -27.41 17.23
C GLU A 123 -15.48 -27.83 15.83
N GLU A 124 -15.78 -27.02 14.83
CA GLU A 124 -15.36 -27.24 13.46
C GLU A 124 -13.84 -27.10 13.29
N CYS A 125 -13.19 -26.17 14.02
CA CYS A 125 -11.73 -26.11 14.08
C CYS A 125 -11.12 -27.43 14.59
N ALA A 126 -11.65 -27.96 15.70
CA ALA A 126 -11.16 -29.22 16.29
C ALA A 126 -11.42 -30.42 15.38
N ARG A 127 -12.56 -30.43 14.68
CA ARG A 127 -12.91 -31.48 13.70
C ARG A 127 -11.93 -31.50 12.53
N ARG A 128 -11.52 -30.34 12.01
CA ARG A 128 -10.58 -30.23 10.86
C ARG A 128 -9.13 -30.43 11.28
N HIS A 129 -8.73 -30.02 12.49
CA HIS A 129 -7.37 -30.18 12.99
C HIS A 129 -7.37 -30.85 14.38
N PRO A 130 -7.45 -32.19 14.46
CA PRO A 130 -7.75 -32.91 15.71
C PRO A 130 -6.66 -32.85 16.79
N LEU A 131 -5.48 -32.29 16.49
CA LEU A 131 -4.40 -32.12 17.45
C LEU A 131 -4.57 -30.89 18.36
N ILE A 132 -5.53 -30.00 18.09
CA ILE A 132 -5.70 -28.77 18.87
C ILE A 132 -6.65 -28.95 20.06
N SER A 133 -6.37 -28.27 21.17
CA SER A 133 -7.35 -27.96 22.21
C SER A 133 -8.30 -26.86 21.72
N THR A 134 -9.54 -26.88 22.19
CA THR A 134 -10.55 -25.82 21.99
C THR A 134 -10.68 -24.86 23.17
N ASP A 135 -9.82 -25.01 24.20
CA ASP A 135 -9.85 -24.12 25.36
C ASP A 135 -9.61 -22.67 24.95
N ASN A 136 -10.45 -21.74 25.46
CA ASN A 136 -10.43 -20.32 25.10
C ASN A 136 -10.45 -20.07 23.57
N LEU A 137 -11.08 -20.95 22.79
CA LEU A 137 -11.26 -20.78 21.35
C LEU A 137 -12.72 -20.44 21.05
N ILE A 138 -12.94 -19.41 20.23
CA ILE A 138 -14.29 -19.09 19.74
C ILE A 138 -14.52 -19.62 18.31
N GLY A 139 -13.45 -19.77 17.53
CA GLY A 139 -13.53 -20.23 16.15
C GLY A 139 -12.27 -19.91 15.35
N GLY A 140 -12.43 -19.76 14.04
CA GLY A 140 -11.34 -19.42 13.14
C GLY A 140 -11.80 -19.16 11.70
N LEU A 141 -10.82 -18.92 10.84
CA LEU A 141 -11.00 -18.84 9.39
C LEU A 141 -10.36 -20.06 8.73
N TRP A 142 -11.11 -20.74 7.89
CA TRP A 142 -10.63 -21.83 7.04
C TRP A 142 -10.39 -21.37 5.61
N ASP A 143 -9.20 -21.64 5.09
CA ASP A 143 -8.85 -21.57 3.68
C ASP A 143 -8.70 -22.99 3.11
N PRO A 144 -9.56 -23.43 2.17
CA PRO A 144 -9.46 -24.76 1.58
C PRO A 144 -8.31 -24.91 0.58
N LEU A 145 -7.69 -23.82 0.13
CA LEU A 145 -6.63 -23.81 -0.89
C LEU A 145 -5.23 -23.71 -0.27
N ASP A 146 -5.15 -23.51 1.05
CA ASP A 146 -3.89 -23.49 1.79
C ASP A 146 -3.11 -24.81 1.61
N GLY A 147 -1.79 -24.69 1.59
CA GLY A 147 -0.88 -25.79 1.37
C GLY A 147 0.57 -25.47 1.72
N ASP A 148 1.47 -26.38 1.40
CA ASP A 148 2.92 -26.18 1.54
C ASP A 148 3.68 -26.78 0.36
N ILE A 149 4.86 -26.22 0.09
CA ILE A 149 5.64 -26.54 -1.12
C ILE A 149 7.12 -26.70 -0.80
N ASP A 150 7.85 -27.51 -1.56
CA ASP A 150 9.31 -27.53 -1.49
C ASP A 150 9.88 -26.25 -2.16
N PRO A 151 10.51 -25.35 -1.39
CA PRO A 151 10.95 -24.05 -1.92
C PRO A 151 12.13 -24.17 -2.89
N ALA A 152 12.98 -25.19 -2.74
CA ALA A 152 14.12 -25.39 -3.61
C ALA A 152 13.68 -25.93 -4.97
N GLN A 153 12.81 -26.95 -4.98
CA GLN A 153 12.23 -27.52 -6.19
C GLN A 153 11.44 -26.47 -6.98
N LEU A 154 10.68 -25.61 -6.29
CA LEU A 154 9.97 -24.49 -6.92
C LEU A 154 10.92 -23.58 -7.71
N CYS A 155 11.99 -23.09 -7.08
CA CYS A 155 12.96 -22.23 -7.75
C CYS A 155 13.66 -22.92 -8.93
N GLN A 156 13.99 -24.21 -8.77
CA GLN A 156 14.59 -25.00 -9.86
C GLN A 156 13.61 -25.17 -11.03
N ALA A 157 12.33 -25.40 -10.77
CA ALA A 157 11.31 -25.53 -11.81
C ALA A 157 11.12 -24.23 -12.59
N LEU A 158 11.05 -23.09 -11.89
CA LEU A 158 10.99 -21.76 -12.51
C LEU A 158 12.23 -21.48 -13.38
N ALA A 159 13.44 -21.69 -12.83
CA ALA A 159 14.69 -21.49 -13.56
C ALA A 159 14.84 -22.45 -14.74
N ARG A 160 14.34 -23.69 -14.64
CA ARG A 160 14.31 -24.66 -15.73
C ARG A 160 13.40 -24.19 -16.86
N ARG A 161 12.18 -23.75 -16.56
CA ARG A 161 11.24 -23.25 -17.57
C ARG A 161 11.75 -21.98 -18.24
N ALA A 162 12.32 -21.05 -17.47
CA ALA A 162 12.94 -19.84 -18.02
C ALA A 162 14.09 -20.17 -19.00
N ARG A 163 14.97 -21.12 -18.65
CA ARG A 163 16.04 -21.58 -19.55
C ARG A 163 15.52 -22.25 -20.81
N LYS A 164 14.46 -23.07 -20.71
CA LYS A 164 13.78 -23.65 -21.89
C LYS A 164 13.22 -22.55 -22.81
N ALA A 165 12.81 -21.41 -22.25
CA ALA A 165 12.33 -20.25 -22.99
C ALA A 165 13.46 -19.27 -23.44
N GLY A 166 14.72 -19.62 -23.22
CA GLY A 166 15.89 -18.90 -23.77
C GLY A 166 16.65 -18.00 -22.79
N ALA A 167 16.19 -17.87 -21.54
CA ALA A 167 16.94 -17.15 -20.51
C ALA A 167 18.22 -17.90 -20.08
N GLU A 168 19.19 -17.18 -19.54
CA GLU A 168 20.43 -17.77 -19.02
C GLU A 168 20.56 -17.58 -17.50
N VAL A 169 21.20 -18.54 -16.84
CA VAL A 169 21.45 -18.53 -15.40
C VAL A 169 22.93 -18.79 -15.14
N TYR A 170 23.60 -17.83 -14.50
CA TYR A 170 24.99 -17.94 -14.10
C TYR A 170 25.11 -18.01 -12.58
N ARG A 171 25.50 -19.18 -12.09
CA ARG A 171 25.77 -19.45 -10.68
C ARG A 171 27.24 -19.24 -10.37
N ASN A 172 27.56 -19.08 -9.09
CA ASN A 172 28.91 -18.80 -8.62
C ASN A 172 29.47 -17.53 -9.29
N THR A 173 28.63 -16.50 -9.46
CA THR A 173 28.92 -15.26 -10.18
C THR A 173 28.49 -14.08 -9.31
N ALA A 174 29.37 -13.66 -8.39
CA ALA A 174 29.12 -12.51 -7.56
C ALA A 174 29.08 -11.22 -8.39
N VAL A 175 28.06 -10.40 -8.18
CA VAL A 175 28.07 -9.00 -8.64
C VAL A 175 28.94 -8.18 -7.69
N THR A 176 29.85 -7.40 -8.25
CA THR A 176 30.84 -6.60 -7.51
C THR A 176 30.65 -5.09 -7.71
N GLY A 177 29.82 -4.68 -8.68
CA GLY A 177 29.53 -3.28 -8.93
C GLY A 177 28.43 -3.08 -9.98
N LEU A 178 27.83 -1.89 -9.97
CA LEU A 178 26.81 -1.46 -10.93
C LEU A 178 27.13 -0.06 -11.44
N SER A 179 27.17 0.12 -12.75
CA SER A 179 27.44 1.41 -13.39
C SER A 179 26.26 1.82 -14.27
N GLN A 180 25.68 3.01 -14.02
CA GLN A 180 24.64 3.56 -14.89
C GLN A 180 25.24 4.49 -15.94
N HIS A 181 24.84 4.33 -17.19
CA HIS A 181 25.29 5.14 -18.33
C HIS A 181 24.37 6.34 -18.57
N LYS A 182 24.83 7.26 -19.44
CA LYS A 182 24.10 8.50 -19.77
C LYS A 182 22.77 8.27 -20.46
N ASP A 183 22.63 7.17 -21.19
CA ASP A 183 21.40 6.73 -21.85
C ASP A 183 20.50 5.88 -20.92
N HIS A 184 20.85 5.80 -19.64
CA HIS A 184 20.17 5.04 -18.60
C HIS A 184 20.29 3.51 -18.70
N SER A 185 21.09 3.00 -19.64
CA SER A 185 21.54 1.60 -19.61
C SER A 185 22.52 1.36 -18.45
N TRP A 186 22.86 0.09 -18.20
CA TRP A 186 23.63 -0.36 -17.06
C TRP A 186 24.74 -1.32 -17.46
N THR A 187 25.86 -1.30 -16.74
CA THR A 187 26.84 -2.39 -16.72
C THR A 187 26.79 -3.07 -15.37
N VAL A 188 26.63 -4.39 -15.38
CA VAL A 188 26.73 -5.26 -14.20
C VAL A 188 28.13 -5.86 -14.15
N HIS A 189 28.92 -5.44 -13.17
CA HIS A 189 30.27 -5.96 -12.98
C HIS A 189 30.24 -7.24 -12.15
N THR A 190 30.91 -8.29 -12.63
CA THR A 190 30.98 -9.58 -11.93
C THR A 190 32.40 -10.13 -11.88
N GLU A 191 32.65 -11.08 -10.99
CA GLU A 191 33.94 -11.78 -10.90
C GLU A 191 34.30 -12.58 -12.18
N LYS A 192 33.33 -12.82 -13.07
CA LYS A 192 33.48 -13.65 -14.27
C LYS A 192 33.28 -12.88 -15.58
N GLY A 193 33.30 -11.54 -15.51
CA GLY A 193 33.12 -10.65 -16.64
C GLY A 193 31.91 -9.75 -16.51
N ASP A 194 31.93 -8.65 -17.24
CA ASP A 194 30.88 -7.63 -17.20
C ASP A 194 29.74 -7.97 -18.17
N ILE A 195 28.53 -7.53 -17.82
CA ILE A 195 27.34 -7.66 -18.66
C ILE A 195 26.71 -6.28 -18.84
N ASP A 196 26.71 -5.77 -20.07
CA ASP A 196 25.97 -4.55 -20.42
C ASP A 196 24.48 -4.89 -20.61
N CYS A 197 23.59 -4.07 -20.07
CA CYS A 197 22.16 -4.29 -20.14
C CYS A 197 21.31 -3.03 -20.15
N GLU A 198 20.08 -3.15 -20.65
CA GLU A 198 19.12 -2.04 -20.60
C GLU A 198 18.59 -1.85 -19.17
N ILE A 199 18.29 -2.96 -18.48
CA ILE A 199 17.59 -2.99 -17.20
C ILE A 199 18.29 -3.89 -16.18
N VAL A 200 18.35 -3.44 -14.93
CA VAL A 200 18.82 -4.23 -13.79
C VAL A 200 17.71 -4.46 -12.77
N VAL A 201 17.65 -5.68 -12.19
CA VAL A 201 16.70 -6.04 -11.12
C VAL A 201 17.45 -6.50 -9.87
N ASN A 202 17.24 -5.82 -8.74
CA ASN A 202 17.72 -6.26 -7.43
C ASN A 202 16.75 -7.27 -6.80
N ALA A 203 17.19 -8.51 -6.62
CA ALA A 203 16.44 -9.60 -5.99
C ALA A 203 17.28 -10.30 -4.89
N CYS A 204 18.16 -9.56 -4.21
CA CYS A 204 19.26 -10.12 -3.40
C CYS A 204 18.89 -10.52 -1.95
N GLY A 205 17.60 -10.69 -1.62
CA GLY A 205 17.15 -11.12 -0.29
C GLY A 205 17.77 -10.28 0.84
N TYR A 206 18.32 -10.94 1.87
CA TYR A 206 18.96 -10.26 3.01
C TYR A 206 20.22 -9.45 2.64
N ARG A 207 20.81 -9.65 1.45
CA ARG A 207 21.94 -8.84 0.92
C ARG A 207 21.50 -7.67 0.06
N VAL A 208 20.20 -7.36 0.06
CA VAL A 208 19.59 -6.28 -0.73
C VAL A 208 20.36 -4.97 -0.68
N ASN A 209 20.81 -4.53 0.50
CA ASN A 209 21.48 -3.25 0.67
C ASN A 209 22.97 -3.27 0.29
N GLU A 210 23.61 -4.45 0.20
CA GLU A 210 24.96 -4.58 -0.37
C GLU A 210 24.94 -4.22 -1.86
N VAL A 211 23.96 -4.75 -2.61
CA VAL A 211 23.75 -4.43 -4.03
C VAL A 211 23.15 -3.03 -4.23
N ALA A 212 22.25 -2.59 -3.35
CA ALA A 212 21.70 -1.23 -3.39
C ALA A 212 22.81 -0.16 -3.31
N SER A 213 23.79 -0.37 -2.44
CA SER A 213 24.92 0.54 -2.26
C SER A 213 25.75 0.71 -3.53
N MET A 214 25.84 -0.33 -4.38
CA MET A 214 26.50 -0.24 -5.70
C MET A 214 25.79 0.74 -6.65
N MET A 215 24.48 0.96 -6.48
CA MET A 215 23.71 1.96 -7.22
C MET A 215 23.70 3.33 -6.52
N GLY A 216 24.23 3.45 -5.30
CA GLY A 216 24.10 4.64 -4.45
C GLY A 216 22.67 4.85 -3.95
N VAL A 217 21.94 3.77 -3.66
CA VAL A 217 20.60 3.81 -3.03
C VAL A 217 20.60 2.97 -1.76
N GLN A 218 19.70 3.29 -0.84
CA GLN A 218 19.42 2.49 0.36
C GLN A 218 17.95 2.08 0.33
N HIS A 219 17.69 0.78 0.45
CA HIS A 219 16.32 0.28 0.55
C HIS A 219 15.90 0.19 2.02
N PRO A 220 14.65 0.54 2.36
CA PRO A 220 14.10 0.35 3.69
C PRO A 220 13.71 -1.12 3.89
N VAL A 221 14.75 -1.96 3.92
CA VAL A 221 14.67 -3.39 4.15
C VAL A 221 15.71 -3.75 5.20
N THR A 222 15.29 -4.48 6.21
CA THR A 222 16.15 -5.09 7.23
C THR A 222 15.86 -6.59 7.31
N SER A 223 16.65 -7.35 8.06
CA SER A 223 16.37 -8.75 8.31
C SER A 223 16.05 -8.99 9.78
N MET A 224 15.17 -9.93 10.06
CA MET A 224 14.85 -10.46 11.38
C MET A 224 15.32 -11.91 11.45
N GLU A 225 15.80 -12.34 12.62
CA GLU A 225 15.91 -13.77 12.92
C GLU A 225 14.52 -14.37 13.07
N HIS A 226 14.29 -15.54 12.49
CA HIS A 226 13.05 -16.28 12.65
C HIS A 226 13.33 -17.76 12.88
N GLN A 227 12.62 -18.35 13.85
CA GLN A 227 12.86 -19.71 14.30
C GLN A 227 11.66 -20.63 14.07
N TYR A 228 11.96 -21.85 13.65
CA TYR A 228 11.04 -22.98 13.71
C TYR A 228 11.78 -24.25 14.10
N PHE A 229 11.06 -25.26 14.55
CA PHE A 229 11.59 -26.60 14.69
C PHE A 229 10.80 -27.63 13.90
N LEU A 230 11.45 -28.77 13.67
CA LEU A 230 10.84 -29.99 13.15
C LEU A 230 10.70 -30.97 14.30
N THR A 231 9.52 -31.56 14.44
CA THR A 231 9.28 -32.59 15.46
C THR A 231 9.70 -33.98 14.97
N GLU A 232 9.84 -34.91 15.90
CA GLU A 232 9.78 -36.33 15.62
C GLU A 232 8.37 -36.75 15.15
N GLU A 233 8.20 -38.04 14.85
CA GLU A 233 6.93 -38.62 14.41
C GLU A 233 5.85 -38.50 15.49
N ILE A 234 4.67 -38.00 15.12
CA ILE A 234 3.50 -37.90 15.98
C ILE A 234 2.53 -39.03 15.63
N PRO A 235 2.20 -39.96 16.56
CA PRO A 235 1.34 -41.11 16.27
C PRO A 235 0.01 -40.75 15.61
N ALA A 236 -0.66 -39.71 16.11
CA ALA A 236 -1.93 -39.23 15.56
C ALA A 236 -1.83 -38.74 14.10
N ILE A 237 -0.69 -38.18 13.68
CA ILE A 237 -0.45 -37.77 12.28
C ILE A 237 -0.22 -38.99 11.40
N LYS A 238 0.58 -39.94 11.88
CA LYS A 238 0.86 -41.18 11.14
C LYS A 238 -0.39 -42.03 10.91
N GLU A 239 -1.27 -42.07 11.90
CA GLU A 239 -2.52 -42.84 11.85
C GLU A 239 -3.64 -42.10 11.08
N ALA A 240 -3.46 -40.80 10.80
CA ALA A 240 -4.44 -40.02 10.07
C ALA A 240 -4.58 -40.48 8.62
N SER A 241 -5.82 -40.54 8.14
CA SER A 241 -6.13 -40.87 6.74
C SER A 241 -5.98 -39.67 5.78
N HIS A 242 -5.58 -38.52 6.29
CA HIS A 242 -5.44 -37.26 5.56
C HIS A 242 -4.24 -36.48 6.11
N ARG A 243 -3.71 -35.56 5.31
CA ARG A 243 -2.69 -34.63 5.75
C ARG A 243 -3.30 -33.62 6.72
N MET A 244 -2.62 -33.35 7.83
CA MET A 244 -3.06 -32.35 8.80
C MET A 244 -3.05 -30.97 8.14
N PRO A 245 -4.16 -30.22 8.21
CA PRO A 245 -4.21 -28.86 7.70
C PRO A 245 -3.19 -27.96 8.37
N LEU A 246 -2.80 -26.87 7.70
CA LEU A 246 -1.95 -25.85 8.28
C LEU A 246 -2.67 -25.16 9.45
N LEU A 247 -1.94 -24.75 10.47
CA LEU A 247 -2.49 -24.00 11.60
C LEU A 247 -1.72 -22.72 11.81
N ARG A 248 -2.45 -21.65 12.10
CA ARG A 248 -1.90 -20.40 12.63
C ARG A 248 -2.69 -20.02 13.87
N CYS A 249 -1.97 -19.81 14.96
CA CYS A 249 -2.54 -19.51 16.26
C CYS A 249 -2.11 -18.10 16.69
N PRO A 250 -2.88 -17.06 16.33
CA PRO A 250 -2.70 -15.72 16.86
C PRO A 250 -2.71 -15.62 18.40
N ILE A 251 -3.32 -16.59 19.08
CA ILE A 251 -3.46 -16.56 20.54
C ILE A 251 -2.11 -16.75 21.25
N SER A 252 -1.23 -17.55 20.62
CA SER A 252 0.06 -17.97 21.19
C SER A 252 1.19 -17.81 20.19
N ASP A 253 1.01 -16.93 19.21
CA ASP A 253 2.03 -16.50 18.24
C ASP A 253 2.86 -17.61 17.57
N TYR A 254 2.21 -18.72 17.19
CA TYR A 254 2.85 -19.81 16.46
C TYR A 254 2.05 -20.26 15.23
N TYR A 255 2.74 -20.92 14.31
CA TYR A 255 2.14 -21.63 13.19
C TYR A 255 2.69 -23.04 13.09
N CYS A 256 1.96 -23.95 12.44
CA CYS A 256 2.49 -25.25 12.08
C CYS A 256 1.94 -25.77 10.75
N ARG A 257 2.66 -26.75 10.21
CA ARG A 257 2.22 -27.57 9.07
C ARG A 257 2.79 -28.98 9.23
N GLN A 258 2.18 -29.95 8.57
CA GLN A 258 2.72 -31.31 8.56
C GLN A 258 4.09 -31.36 7.87
N GLU A 259 5.07 -32.01 8.50
CA GLU A 259 6.36 -32.35 7.90
C GLU A 259 6.56 -33.84 8.05
N LYS A 260 6.46 -34.59 6.94
CA LYS A 260 6.39 -36.07 6.95
C LYS A 260 5.31 -36.56 7.91
N ASN A 261 5.67 -37.32 8.95
CA ASN A 261 4.74 -37.80 9.98
C ASN A 261 4.82 -36.97 11.29
N GLY A 262 5.47 -35.81 11.25
CA GLY A 262 5.56 -34.85 12.35
C GLY A 262 5.07 -33.47 11.92
N LEU A 263 5.54 -32.43 12.59
CA LEU A 263 5.20 -31.04 12.33
C LEU A 263 6.45 -30.19 12.14
N LEU A 264 6.34 -29.20 11.26
CA LEU A 264 7.12 -27.97 11.37
C LEU A 264 6.33 -27.00 12.25
N VAL A 265 6.94 -26.46 13.29
CA VAL A 265 6.33 -25.48 14.21
C VAL A 265 7.22 -24.24 14.28
N GLY A 266 6.68 -23.09 13.86
CA GLY A 266 7.40 -21.81 13.85
C GLY A 266 6.75 -20.75 14.73
N PHE A 267 7.54 -19.76 15.14
CA PHE A 267 7.23 -18.87 16.27
C PHE A 267 7.43 -17.39 15.92
N TYR A 268 6.57 -16.54 16.49
CA TYR A 268 6.69 -15.08 16.45
C TYR A 268 6.75 -14.55 17.89
N GLU A 269 7.94 -14.65 18.48
CA GLU A 269 8.23 -14.21 19.83
C GLU A 269 8.27 -12.69 20.00
N GLN A 270 7.98 -12.23 21.22
CA GLN A 270 8.01 -10.79 21.54
C GLN A 270 9.45 -10.26 21.69
N ASP A 271 10.38 -11.09 22.18
CA ASP A 271 11.82 -10.77 22.27
C ASP A 271 12.55 -11.01 20.93
N CYS A 272 11.94 -10.58 19.82
CA CYS A 272 12.49 -10.81 18.49
C CYS A 272 13.75 -9.98 18.22
N LYS A 273 14.58 -10.44 17.27
CA LYS A 273 15.90 -9.84 17.00
C LYS A 273 16.10 -9.50 15.53
N THR A 274 16.59 -8.30 15.27
CA THR A 274 17.13 -7.92 13.96
C THR A 274 18.42 -8.67 13.66
N TRP A 275 18.71 -8.90 12.38
CA TRP A 275 19.90 -9.62 11.92
C TRP A 275 20.65 -8.83 10.86
N GLY A 276 21.99 -8.92 10.90
CA GLY A 276 22.87 -8.38 9.86
C GLY A 276 23.02 -6.85 9.84
N MET A 277 22.58 -6.16 10.89
CA MET A 277 22.66 -4.68 11.00
C MET A 277 24.11 -4.17 10.93
N ASP A 278 25.06 -4.90 11.51
CA ASP A 278 26.49 -4.56 11.51
C ASP A 278 27.25 -5.17 10.30
N GLY A 279 26.52 -5.59 9.28
CA GLY A 279 27.05 -6.30 8.12
C GLY A 279 26.88 -7.81 8.21
N ILE A 280 27.03 -8.46 7.06
CA ILE A 280 26.80 -9.90 6.91
C ILE A 280 28.12 -10.54 6.50
N ASP A 281 28.54 -11.60 7.19
CA ASP A 281 29.74 -12.38 6.80
C ASP A 281 29.62 -12.76 5.32
N PRO A 282 30.59 -12.41 4.45
CA PRO A 282 30.58 -12.81 3.05
C PRO A 282 30.39 -14.32 2.84
N LYS A 283 30.83 -15.14 3.79
CA LYS A 283 30.71 -16.62 3.79
C LYS A 283 29.36 -17.14 4.28
N PHE A 284 28.45 -16.28 4.71
CA PHE A 284 27.08 -16.67 5.05
C PHE A 284 26.32 -17.07 3.78
N VAL A 285 26.30 -18.37 3.51
CA VAL A 285 25.75 -19.06 2.32
C VAL A 285 25.20 -20.41 2.78
N ASN A 286 23.94 -20.73 2.49
CA ASN A 286 23.30 -21.96 3.01
C ASN A 286 23.52 -22.14 4.52
N ALA A 287 23.53 -21.03 5.25
CA ALA A 287 23.87 -20.96 6.66
C ALA A 287 22.65 -20.53 7.48
N LEU A 288 22.66 -20.91 8.75
CA LEU A 288 21.66 -20.55 9.74
C LEU A 288 22.30 -19.72 10.85
N CYS A 289 21.49 -18.91 11.53
CA CYS A 289 21.86 -18.34 12.81
C CYS A 289 21.97 -19.46 13.87
N PRO A 290 22.69 -19.23 14.97
CA PRO A 290 22.64 -20.12 16.13
C PRO A 290 21.21 -20.33 16.62
N ASP A 291 20.91 -21.51 17.17
CA ASP A 291 19.61 -21.75 17.80
C ASP A 291 19.47 -20.90 19.08
N ASP A 292 18.23 -20.50 19.37
CA ASP A 292 17.90 -19.63 20.51
C ASP A 292 16.51 -20.00 21.03
N LEU A 293 16.34 -21.25 21.48
CA LEU A 293 15.04 -21.75 21.95
C LEU A 293 14.56 -21.03 23.22
N ASP A 294 15.48 -20.54 24.05
CA ASP A 294 15.15 -19.79 25.26
C ASP A 294 14.29 -18.55 24.93
N ARG A 295 14.59 -17.88 23.80
CA ARG A 295 13.88 -16.71 23.30
C ARG A 295 12.42 -16.97 22.92
N VAL A 296 12.08 -18.20 22.57
CA VAL A 296 10.72 -18.58 22.15
C VAL A 296 9.93 -19.30 23.24
N THR A 297 10.47 -19.42 24.47
CA THR A 297 9.87 -20.20 25.56
C THR A 297 8.41 -19.79 25.85
N ASP A 298 8.12 -18.50 25.95
CA ASP A 298 6.75 -18.00 26.21
C ASP A 298 5.76 -18.42 25.12
N VAL A 299 6.22 -18.43 23.86
CA VAL A 299 5.42 -18.88 22.70
C VAL A 299 5.22 -20.39 22.77
N LEU A 300 6.24 -21.15 23.16
CA LEU A 300 6.17 -22.61 23.29
C LEU A 300 5.17 -23.05 24.35
N GLU A 301 5.13 -22.40 25.51
CA GLU A 301 4.14 -22.70 26.55
C GLU A 301 2.70 -22.61 26.00
N GLY A 302 2.40 -21.55 25.25
CA GLY A 302 1.11 -21.38 24.58
C GLY A 302 0.87 -22.39 23.45
N ALA A 303 1.91 -22.72 22.67
CA ALA A 303 1.82 -23.74 21.64
C ALA A 303 1.53 -25.14 22.21
N PHE A 304 2.14 -25.50 23.33
CA PHE A 304 1.88 -26.77 24.04
C PHE A 304 0.46 -26.81 24.61
N ALA A 305 -0.03 -25.72 25.20
CA ALA A 305 -1.40 -25.63 25.68
C ALA A 305 -2.42 -25.76 24.53
N ARG A 306 -2.15 -25.14 23.38
CA ARG A 306 -3.02 -25.23 22.20
C ARG A 306 -2.91 -26.58 21.49
N MET A 307 -1.76 -27.24 21.49
CA MET A 307 -1.52 -28.50 20.81
C MET A 307 -0.82 -29.50 21.73
N PRO A 308 -1.58 -30.21 22.60
CA PRO A 308 -1.01 -31.09 23.62
C PRO A 308 -0.08 -32.20 23.09
N ALA A 309 -0.27 -32.63 21.84
CA ALA A 309 0.61 -33.61 21.19
C ALA A 309 2.10 -33.18 21.19
N LEU A 310 2.39 -31.88 21.20
CA LEU A 310 3.75 -31.35 21.26
C LEU A 310 4.44 -31.60 22.61
N MET A 311 3.70 -31.84 23.70
CA MET A 311 4.26 -32.13 25.02
C MET A 311 4.92 -33.51 25.10
N GLU A 312 4.52 -34.43 24.20
CA GLU A 312 4.99 -35.81 24.19
C GLU A 312 5.94 -36.10 23.01
N THR A 313 6.21 -35.11 22.16
CA THR A 313 6.99 -35.27 20.93
C THR A 313 8.37 -34.62 21.05
N GLY A 314 9.42 -35.32 20.60
CA GLY A 314 10.77 -34.78 20.56
C GLY A 314 10.97 -33.71 19.47
N ILE A 315 11.97 -32.83 19.68
CA ILE A 315 12.45 -31.89 18.65
C ILE A 315 13.60 -32.56 17.87
N HIS A 316 13.44 -32.72 16.56
CA HIS A 316 14.45 -33.30 15.68
C HIS A 316 15.47 -32.26 15.19
N THR A 317 15.02 -31.05 14.85
CA THR A 317 15.89 -30.00 14.29
C THR A 317 15.36 -28.62 14.62
N VAL A 318 16.24 -27.69 14.94
CA VAL A 318 15.94 -26.27 15.08
C VAL A 318 16.53 -25.52 13.88
N VAL A 319 15.76 -24.60 13.32
CA VAL A 319 16.17 -23.74 12.22
C VAL A 319 15.97 -22.30 12.67
N ASN A 320 17.04 -21.52 12.74
CA ASN A 320 17.02 -20.08 12.93
C ASN A 320 17.61 -19.41 11.69
N GLY A 321 16.81 -18.66 10.94
CA GLY A 321 17.25 -18.08 9.67
C GLY A 321 16.79 -16.63 9.47
N PRO A 322 17.53 -15.84 8.68
CA PRO A 322 17.19 -14.46 8.41
C PRO A 322 16.05 -14.33 7.40
N ILE A 323 15.05 -13.51 7.73
CA ILE A 323 13.92 -13.15 6.86
C ILE A 323 13.90 -11.62 6.69
N THR A 324 13.71 -11.15 5.47
CA THR A 324 13.68 -9.70 5.20
C THR A 324 12.31 -9.08 5.49
N TYR A 325 12.33 -7.93 6.17
CA TYR A 325 11.16 -7.10 6.48
C TYR A 325 11.33 -5.70 5.91
N THR A 326 10.21 -5.07 5.57
CA THR A 326 10.09 -3.65 5.23
C THR A 326 9.43 -2.89 6.39
N ILE A 327 9.28 -1.57 6.25
CA ILE A 327 8.65 -0.70 7.25
C ILE A 327 7.19 -1.09 7.57
N ASP A 328 6.46 -1.67 6.62
CA ASP A 328 5.04 -2.02 6.76
C ASP A 328 4.77 -3.52 6.57
N GLY A 329 5.83 -4.34 6.56
CA GLY A 329 5.74 -5.79 6.33
C GLY A 329 5.44 -6.22 4.89
N ALA A 330 4.98 -5.31 4.02
CA ALA A 330 4.70 -5.59 2.62
C ALA A 330 5.95 -5.46 1.74
N PRO A 331 6.16 -6.30 0.73
CA PRO A 331 7.37 -6.27 -0.08
C PRO A 331 7.48 -4.99 -0.92
N LEU A 332 8.68 -4.74 -1.46
CA LEU A 332 8.93 -3.70 -2.45
C LEU A 332 9.16 -4.37 -3.81
N VAL A 333 8.22 -4.19 -4.73
CA VAL A 333 8.18 -4.81 -6.06
C VAL A 333 7.88 -3.75 -7.11
N GLY A 334 8.90 -3.30 -7.82
CA GLY A 334 8.75 -2.26 -8.85
C GLY A 334 10.00 -1.42 -9.06
N ARG A 335 9.80 -0.20 -9.56
CA ARG A 335 10.88 0.74 -9.92
C ARG A 335 11.63 1.23 -8.69
N ILE A 336 12.96 1.28 -8.77
CA ILE A 336 13.80 1.87 -7.73
C ILE A 336 13.73 3.41 -7.84
N PRO A 337 13.30 4.13 -6.78
CA PRO A 337 13.20 5.58 -6.83
C PRO A 337 14.55 6.23 -7.19
N GLY A 338 14.53 7.19 -8.12
CA GLY A 338 15.72 7.94 -8.53
C GLY A 338 16.70 7.20 -9.45
N LYS A 339 16.40 5.96 -9.89
CA LYS A 339 17.24 5.18 -10.79
C LYS A 339 16.45 4.69 -12.01
N ARG A 340 16.76 5.25 -13.19
CA ARG A 340 16.16 4.83 -14.47
C ARG A 340 16.56 3.40 -14.81
N ASN A 341 15.62 2.62 -15.35
CA ASN A 341 15.81 1.21 -15.72
C ASN A 341 16.34 0.31 -14.59
N ALA A 342 16.09 0.65 -13.34
CA ALA A 342 16.42 -0.17 -12.18
C ALA A 342 15.15 -0.56 -11.43
N PHE A 343 14.99 -1.84 -11.14
CA PHE A 343 13.83 -2.41 -10.48
C PHE A 343 14.25 -3.29 -9.30
N CYS A 344 13.30 -3.60 -8.42
CA CYS A 344 13.53 -4.48 -7.27
C CYS A 344 12.34 -5.39 -7.01
N ILE A 345 12.63 -6.52 -6.37
CA ILE A 345 11.69 -7.46 -5.76
C ILE A 345 12.31 -7.95 -4.45
N ILE A 346 12.07 -7.18 -3.37
CA ILE A 346 12.84 -7.22 -2.11
C ILE A 346 11.91 -7.10 -0.90
N GLY A 347 12.42 -7.43 0.29
CA GLY A 347 11.62 -7.34 1.52
C GLY A 347 10.52 -8.40 1.61
N LEU A 348 10.78 -9.60 1.07
CA LEU A 348 9.81 -10.68 0.97
C LEU A 348 9.76 -11.49 2.27
N ARG A 349 8.84 -11.11 3.16
CA ARG A 349 8.56 -11.83 4.42
C ARG A 349 7.96 -13.22 4.15
N ALA A 350 6.89 -13.28 3.37
CA ALA A 350 6.20 -14.51 2.95
C ALA A 350 6.57 -14.92 1.50
N GLY A 351 7.86 -14.88 1.18
CA GLY A 351 8.33 -14.90 -0.21
C GLY A 351 7.99 -16.13 -1.05
N ILE A 352 7.80 -17.30 -0.45
CA ILE A 352 7.46 -18.53 -1.18
C ILE A 352 5.99 -18.55 -1.61
N GLY A 353 5.06 -18.32 -0.69
CA GLY A 353 3.62 -18.38 -0.99
C GLY A 353 3.15 -17.34 -2.01
N GLU A 354 3.89 -16.24 -2.14
CA GLU A 354 3.51 -15.08 -2.96
C GLU A 354 4.49 -14.83 -4.13
N GLY A 355 5.59 -15.58 -4.19
CA GLY A 355 6.72 -15.29 -5.08
C GLY A 355 6.38 -15.37 -6.56
N GLY A 356 5.46 -16.25 -6.95
CA GLY A 356 4.97 -16.36 -8.33
C GLY A 356 4.27 -15.07 -8.76
N GLY A 357 3.33 -14.60 -7.95
CA GLY A 357 2.57 -13.38 -8.18
C GLY A 357 3.43 -12.12 -8.18
N HIS A 358 4.42 -12.01 -7.28
CA HIS A 358 5.34 -10.87 -7.28
C HIS A 358 6.17 -10.79 -8.57
N GLY A 359 6.74 -11.91 -9.02
CA GLY A 359 7.50 -11.94 -10.28
C GLY A 359 6.63 -11.65 -11.51
N TRP A 360 5.38 -12.11 -11.50
CA TRP A 360 4.39 -11.83 -12.53
C TRP A 360 4.09 -10.33 -12.65
N LEU A 361 3.72 -9.68 -11.54
CA LEU A 361 3.43 -8.24 -11.54
C LEU A 361 4.68 -7.41 -11.87
N LEU A 362 5.87 -7.83 -11.44
CA LEU A 362 7.11 -7.14 -11.78
C LEU A 362 7.43 -7.24 -13.29
N ALA A 363 7.30 -8.44 -13.88
CA ALA A 363 7.56 -8.64 -15.31
C ALA A 363 6.65 -7.76 -16.17
N GLN A 364 5.37 -7.66 -15.83
CA GLN A 364 4.44 -6.76 -16.54
C GLN A 364 4.82 -5.29 -16.41
N GLN A 365 5.23 -4.83 -15.23
CA GLN A 365 5.73 -3.47 -15.04
C GLN A 365 6.98 -3.18 -15.89
N ILE A 366 7.88 -4.16 -16.04
CA ILE A 366 9.09 -4.04 -16.85
C ILE A 366 8.75 -3.99 -18.34
N VAL A 367 7.88 -4.89 -18.80
CA VAL A 367 7.60 -5.07 -20.24
C VAL A 367 6.59 -4.06 -20.77
N HIS A 368 5.51 -3.83 -20.02
CA HIS A 368 4.36 -3.02 -20.46
C HIS A 368 4.31 -1.64 -19.78
N GLY A 369 5.15 -1.41 -18.77
CA GLY A 369 5.20 -0.18 -17.98
C GLY A 369 4.24 -0.17 -16.78
N GLU A 370 3.21 -1.01 -16.79
CA GLU A 370 2.19 -1.18 -15.73
C GLU A 370 1.77 -2.65 -15.63
N ALA A 371 1.31 -3.08 -14.46
CA ALA A 371 0.74 -4.42 -14.26
C ALA A 371 -0.79 -4.42 -14.43
N CYS A 372 -1.37 -5.62 -14.49
CA CYS A 372 -2.83 -5.80 -14.56
C CYS A 372 -3.57 -5.38 -13.28
N TYR A 373 -2.91 -5.42 -12.12
CA TYR A 373 -3.41 -4.90 -10.84
C TYR A 373 -2.67 -3.63 -10.44
N ASP A 374 -3.29 -2.79 -9.63
CA ASP A 374 -2.62 -1.65 -9.00
C ASP A 374 -1.57 -2.15 -7.98
N THR A 375 -0.32 -1.80 -8.22
CA THR A 375 0.82 -2.27 -7.43
C THR A 375 1.22 -1.32 -6.30
N TRP A 376 0.41 -0.29 -5.97
CA TRP A 376 0.81 0.72 -4.98
C TRP A 376 1.16 0.14 -3.61
N CYS A 377 0.42 -0.88 -3.16
CA CYS A 377 0.68 -1.55 -1.88
C CYS A 377 2.07 -2.24 -1.81
N ILE A 378 2.68 -2.50 -2.96
CA ILE A 378 4.02 -3.09 -3.08
C ILE A 378 5.02 -2.14 -3.78
N ASP A 379 4.62 -0.92 -4.17
CA ASP A 379 5.47 -0.01 -4.93
C ASP A 379 6.59 0.55 -4.03
N PRO A 380 7.87 0.48 -4.44
CA PRO A 380 8.99 1.03 -3.66
C PRO A 380 8.90 2.55 -3.40
N ARG A 381 8.18 3.30 -4.25
CA ARG A 381 8.04 4.77 -4.17
C ARG A 381 7.06 5.23 -3.09
N ARG A 382 6.38 4.30 -2.39
CA ARG A 382 5.53 4.64 -1.22
C ARG A 382 6.34 5.10 -0.01
N PHE A 383 7.64 4.77 0.02
CA PHE A 383 8.59 5.23 1.01
C PHE A 383 9.48 6.33 0.43
N THR A 384 9.69 7.38 1.23
CA THR A 384 10.45 8.58 0.82
C THR A 384 11.66 8.80 1.72
N GLY A 385 12.20 10.03 1.78
CA GLY A 385 13.47 10.33 2.46
C GLY A 385 13.51 10.11 3.98
N HIS A 386 12.42 9.69 4.62
CA HIS A 386 12.41 9.28 6.03
C HIS A 386 12.79 7.80 6.22
N ALA A 387 12.64 7.00 5.17
CA ALA A 387 12.80 5.56 5.22
C ALA A 387 14.29 5.19 5.09
N ASN A 388 14.85 4.62 6.15
CA ASN A 388 16.22 4.12 6.20
C ASN A 388 16.28 2.80 7.01
N THR A 389 17.44 2.16 7.07
CA THR A 389 17.58 0.86 7.76
C THR A 389 17.22 0.94 9.25
N GLU A 390 17.57 2.01 9.95
CA GLU A 390 17.26 2.19 11.38
C GLU A 390 15.76 2.28 11.66
N LEU A 391 15.04 3.13 10.92
CA LEU A 391 13.59 3.21 11.02
C LEU A 391 12.94 1.87 10.65
N THR A 392 13.47 1.21 9.61
CA THR A 392 12.99 -0.10 9.18
C THR A 392 13.19 -1.15 10.27
N ALA A 393 14.31 -1.13 11.00
CA ALA A 393 14.58 -2.05 12.10
C ALA A 393 13.54 -1.91 13.23
N LEU A 394 13.26 -0.67 13.66
CA LEU A 394 12.23 -0.41 14.69
C LEU A 394 10.86 -0.91 14.25
N LYS A 395 10.51 -0.68 12.99
CA LYS A 395 9.21 -1.10 12.43
C LYS A 395 9.13 -2.60 12.15
N ALA A 396 10.23 -3.23 11.75
CA ALA A 396 10.30 -4.68 11.55
C ALA A 396 10.13 -5.44 12.88
N VAL A 397 10.70 -4.93 13.97
CA VAL A 397 10.45 -5.46 15.32
C VAL A 397 8.96 -5.37 15.68
N GLU A 398 8.36 -4.19 15.50
CA GLU A 398 6.94 -3.99 15.78
C GLU A 398 6.03 -4.86 14.89
N ASP A 399 6.36 -5.02 13.60
CA ASP A 399 5.62 -5.88 12.67
C ASP A 399 5.76 -7.36 13.05
N TYR A 400 6.97 -7.82 13.38
CA TYR A 400 7.22 -9.20 13.84
C TYR A 400 6.43 -9.52 15.12
N GLN A 401 6.45 -8.60 16.10
CA GLN A 401 5.67 -8.73 17.35
C GLN A 401 4.16 -8.81 17.12
N ASN A 402 3.70 -8.29 15.97
CA ASN A 402 2.30 -8.22 15.59
C ASN A 402 1.95 -9.10 14.38
N GLU A 403 2.76 -10.09 14.02
CA GLU A 403 2.59 -10.88 12.77
C GLU A 403 1.17 -11.44 12.63
N PHE A 404 0.56 -11.88 13.73
CA PHE A 404 -0.80 -12.44 13.77
C PHE A 404 -1.85 -11.49 14.35
N ARG A 405 -1.55 -10.20 14.49
CA ARG A 405 -2.52 -9.18 14.89
C ARG A 405 -2.98 -8.44 13.64
N PHE A 406 -4.28 -8.20 13.55
CA PHE A 406 -4.80 -7.34 12.49
C PHE A 406 -4.32 -5.91 12.69
N HIS A 407 -4.09 -5.23 11.58
CA HIS A 407 -3.94 -3.79 11.56
C HIS A 407 -5.33 -3.21 11.30
N PHE A 408 -5.98 -2.70 12.35
CA PHE A 408 -7.36 -2.23 12.26
C PHE A 408 -7.44 -0.87 11.53
N PRO A 409 -8.62 -0.53 10.97
CA PRO A 409 -8.87 0.80 10.44
C PRO A 409 -8.46 1.89 11.44
N HIS A 410 -7.72 2.88 10.94
CA HIS A 410 -7.19 4.01 11.71
C HIS A 410 -6.22 3.68 12.86
N GLU A 411 -5.76 2.44 13.00
CA GLU A 411 -4.72 2.10 13.96
C GLU A 411 -3.36 2.65 13.50
N HIS A 412 -2.63 3.32 14.40
CA HIS A 412 -1.32 3.90 14.10
C HIS A 412 -0.27 3.48 15.12
N ARG A 413 0.49 2.43 14.79
CA ARG A 413 1.44 1.81 15.70
C ARG A 413 2.67 2.70 15.99
N PRO A 414 3.16 2.73 17.25
CA PRO A 414 4.07 3.77 17.76
C PRO A 414 5.53 3.66 17.31
N ALA A 415 6.04 2.48 16.91
CA ALA A 415 7.46 2.33 16.64
C ALA A 415 7.95 3.30 15.55
N GLY A 416 9.13 3.89 15.76
CA GLY A 416 9.71 4.86 14.81
C GLY A 416 8.99 6.21 14.73
N ARG A 417 7.93 6.45 15.50
CA ARG A 417 7.23 7.75 15.53
C ARG A 417 7.79 8.66 16.63
N PRO A 418 7.87 9.99 16.38
CA PRO A 418 7.53 10.66 15.12
C PRO A 418 8.69 10.62 14.10
N ALA A 419 8.40 10.31 12.83
CA ALA A 419 9.42 10.22 11.77
C ALA A 419 9.61 11.55 11.01
N LYS A 420 8.52 12.21 10.59
CA LYS A 420 8.52 13.55 9.98
C LYS A 420 7.52 14.44 10.70
N THR A 421 7.95 15.63 11.08
CA THR A 421 7.14 16.60 11.84
C THR A 421 7.22 17.98 11.23
N THR A 422 6.23 18.81 11.54
CA THR A 422 6.25 20.26 11.31
C THR A 422 6.53 21.01 12.62
N PRO A 423 6.85 22.31 12.56
CA PRO A 423 6.91 23.16 13.75
C PRO A 423 5.61 23.24 14.57
N LEU A 424 4.46 22.84 14.02
CA LEU A 424 3.19 22.83 14.76
C LEU A 424 2.92 21.51 15.47
N THR A 425 3.54 20.39 15.07
CA THR A 425 3.35 19.08 15.71
C THR A 425 3.37 19.14 17.25
N PRO A 426 4.40 19.69 17.92
CA PRO A 426 4.39 19.78 19.40
C PRO A 426 3.32 20.73 19.95
N ILE A 427 2.93 21.76 19.21
CA ILE A 427 1.88 22.70 19.60
C ILE A 427 0.52 22.00 19.57
N LEU A 428 0.20 21.33 18.45
CA LEU A 428 -1.03 20.58 18.28
C LEU A 428 -1.13 19.43 19.30
N ALA A 429 -0.03 18.72 19.56
CA ALA A 429 0.01 17.69 20.61
C ALA A 429 -0.34 18.29 21.99
N SER A 430 0.16 19.49 22.32
CA SER A 430 -0.19 20.17 23.58
C SER A 430 -1.65 20.64 23.64
N GLU A 431 -2.30 20.78 22.49
CA GLU A 431 -3.74 21.08 22.37
C GLU A 431 -4.60 19.81 22.31
N GLY A 432 -4.01 18.63 22.50
CA GLY A 432 -4.71 17.35 22.54
C GLY A 432 -4.88 16.66 21.19
N ALA A 433 -4.15 17.06 20.15
CA ALA A 433 -4.18 16.36 18.87
C ALA A 433 -3.73 14.89 19.00
N GLU A 434 -4.57 13.98 18.49
CA GLU A 434 -4.16 12.62 18.13
C GLU A 434 -3.63 12.62 16.70
N PHE A 435 -2.67 11.76 16.38
CA PHE A 435 -1.97 11.80 15.09
C PHE A 435 -2.09 10.51 14.28
N THR A 436 -2.39 10.68 13.00
CA THR A 436 -2.21 9.69 11.94
C THR A 436 -0.88 9.87 11.21
N VAL A 437 -0.46 8.88 10.43
CA VAL A 437 0.80 8.89 9.67
C VAL A 437 0.51 8.76 8.18
N VAL A 438 1.02 9.72 7.39
CA VAL A 438 0.99 9.64 5.92
C VAL A 438 2.38 9.91 5.35
N ASN A 439 2.99 8.93 4.70
CA ASN A 439 4.35 9.03 4.14
C ASN A 439 5.37 9.58 5.16
N GLY A 440 5.30 9.04 6.39
CA GLY A 440 6.14 9.40 7.53
C GLY A 440 5.74 10.67 8.29
N TRP A 441 4.81 11.47 7.76
CA TRP A 441 4.35 12.70 8.40
C TRP A 441 3.31 12.46 9.47
N GLU A 442 3.54 13.04 10.64
CA GLU A 442 2.52 13.21 11.68
C GLU A 442 1.46 14.21 11.20
N ARG A 443 0.21 13.77 11.16
CA ARG A 443 -0.97 14.55 10.76
C ARG A 443 -2.03 14.46 11.83
N MET A 444 -2.62 15.59 12.19
CA MET A 444 -3.70 15.60 13.18
C MET A 444 -4.90 14.82 12.65
N ASP A 445 -5.26 13.73 13.34
CA ASP A 445 -6.38 12.87 12.98
C ASP A 445 -7.69 13.40 13.57
N TYR A 446 -7.65 13.82 14.83
CA TYR A 446 -8.70 14.53 15.57
C TYR A 446 -8.12 15.20 16.83
N VAL A 447 -8.89 16.03 17.51
CA VAL A 447 -8.52 16.61 18.82
C VAL A 447 -9.22 15.89 19.96
N LYS A 448 -8.48 15.31 20.90
CA LYS A 448 -9.05 14.61 22.05
C LYS A 448 -9.87 15.55 22.93
N PRO A 449 -11.04 15.10 23.43
CA PRO A 449 -11.83 15.88 24.39
C PRO A 449 -11.14 15.96 25.77
N THR A 450 -10.37 14.93 26.13
CA THR A 450 -9.60 14.82 27.37
C THR A 450 -8.30 14.06 27.13
N ALA A 451 -7.30 14.22 28.01
CA ALA A 451 -5.99 13.58 27.84
C ALA A 451 -6.04 12.04 27.95
N ASP A 452 -7.02 11.50 28.68
CA ASP A 452 -7.26 10.07 28.88
C ASP A 452 -8.21 9.44 27.84
N PHE A 453 -8.68 10.22 26.86
CA PHE A 453 -9.48 9.69 25.76
C PHE A 453 -8.66 8.68 24.97
N ASN A 454 -9.21 7.48 24.83
CA ASN A 454 -8.62 6.39 24.07
C ASN A 454 -9.67 5.84 23.09
N GLU A 455 -9.26 5.67 21.85
CA GLU A 455 -10.07 5.04 20.83
C GLU A 455 -9.94 3.52 20.88
N THR A 456 -11.07 2.83 20.79
CA THR A 456 -11.09 1.38 20.59
C THR A 456 -11.07 1.09 19.08
N HIS A 457 -9.95 0.59 18.56
CA HIS A 457 -9.83 0.21 17.15
C HIS A 457 -10.65 -1.05 16.83
N GLY A 458 -11.33 -1.03 15.69
CA GLY A 458 -12.19 -2.10 15.22
C GLY A 458 -12.91 -1.69 13.93
N TYR A 459 -13.93 -2.44 13.54
CA TYR A 459 -14.69 -2.19 12.30
C TYR A 459 -16.00 -1.41 12.52
N TYR A 460 -16.32 -1.06 13.77
CA TYR A 460 -17.54 -0.35 14.15
C TYR A 460 -17.29 1.16 14.25
N PHE A 461 -18.35 1.95 14.13
CA PHE A 461 -18.31 3.33 14.62
C PHE A 461 -18.04 3.31 16.12
N ASN A 462 -17.08 4.12 16.57
CA ASN A 462 -16.52 4.05 17.91
C ASN A 462 -16.58 5.42 18.61
N GLU A 463 -15.78 5.60 19.66
CA GLU A 463 -15.77 6.79 20.51
C GLU A 463 -15.45 8.09 19.74
N THR A 464 -14.83 7.99 18.56
CA THR A 464 -14.50 9.15 17.71
C THR A 464 -15.68 9.69 16.90
N PHE A 465 -16.77 8.93 16.75
CA PHE A 465 -17.89 9.27 15.85
C PHE A 465 -18.51 10.64 16.14
N ASP A 466 -18.88 10.89 17.41
CA ASP A 466 -19.49 12.16 17.82
C ASP A 466 -18.48 13.32 17.84
N LEU A 467 -17.21 13.01 18.07
CA LEU A 467 -16.12 14.00 18.03
C LEU A 467 -15.96 14.54 16.61
N VAL A 468 -15.86 13.64 15.62
CA VAL A 468 -15.78 13.99 14.20
C VAL A 468 -17.03 14.75 13.76
N ALA A 469 -18.21 14.35 14.22
CA ALA A 469 -19.45 15.08 13.99
C ALA A 469 -19.39 16.53 14.48
N ALA A 470 -18.82 16.76 15.68
CA ALA A 470 -18.67 18.09 16.26
C ALA A 470 -17.67 18.97 15.49
N GLU A 471 -16.54 18.40 15.07
CA GLU A 471 -15.55 19.08 14.21
C GLU A 471 -16.19 19.53 12.89
N ILE A 472 -16.88 18.62 12.20
CA ILE A 472 -17.58 18.91 10.94
C ILE A 472 -18.67 19.97 11.16
N LYS A 473 -19.40 19.90 12.28
CA LYS A 473 -20.43 20.89 12.59
C LYS A 473 -19.84 22.29 12.77
N ALA A 474 -18.67 22.39 13.40
CA ALA A 474 -17.95 23.65 13.55
C ALA A 474 -17.53 24.22 12.19
N VAL A 475 -16.98 23.39 11.30
CA VAL A 475 -16.61 23.79 9.93
C VAL A 475 -17.85 24.20 9.13
N GLN A 476 -18.96 23.47 9.23
CA GLN A 476 -20.19 23.74 8.47
C GLN A 476 -20.87 25.06 8.86
N THR A 477 -20.81 25.43 10.14
CA THR A 477 -21.60 26.54 10.71
C THR A 477 -20.78 27.77 11.07
N ARG A 478 -19.45 27.65 11.21
CA ARG A 478 -18.55 28.72 11.63
C ARG A 478 -17.28 28.72 10.78
N VAL A 479 -16.15 28.33 11.38
CA VAL A 479 -14.84 28.23 10.75
C VAL A 479 -14.02 27.19 11.50
N GLY A 480 -13.29 26.38 10.75
CA GLY A 480 -12.30 25.45 11.24
C GLY A 480 -10.92 25.72 10.68
N LEU A 481 -9.89 25.26 11.38
CA LEU A 481 -8.50 25.29 10.94
C LEU A 481 -7.88 23.89 11.09
N THR A 482 -7.19 23.42 10.06
CA THR A 482 -6.39 22.19 10.15
C THR A 482 -5.04 22.35 9.48
N GLU A 483 -4.06 21.59 9.93
CA GLU A 483 -2.77 21.45 9.27
C GLU A 483 -2.82 20.25 8.32
N VAL A 484 -2.38 20.44 7.07
CA VAL A 484 -2.13 19.35 6.14
C VAL A 484 -0.63 19.31 5.85
N SER A 485 0.08 18.52 6.66
CA SER A 485 1.53 18.29 6.55
C SER A 485 1.85 17.31 5.41
N GLY A 486 2.99 17.48 4.75
CA GLY A 486 3.49 16.53 3.75
C GLY A 486 2.76 16.47 2.41
N PHE A 487 1.75 17.33 2.17
CA PHE A 487 1.08 17.41 0.87
C PHE A 487 2.12 17.61 -0.25
N ASN A 488 2.07 16.75 -1.28
CA ASN A 488 3.09 16.75 -2.31
C ASN A 488 3.02 18.06 -3.10
N ARG A 489 4.19 18.69 -3.29
CA ARG A 489 4.24 20.00 -3.94
C ARG A 489 5.52 20.20 -4.72
N PHE A 490 5.37 20.50 -6.01
CA PHE A 490 6.48 20.86 -6.88
C PHE A 490 6.29 22.26 -7.45
N GLU A 491 7.35 23.05 -7.44
CA GLU A 491 7.45 24.24 -8.27
C GLU A 491 8.00 23.83 -9.64
N LEU A 492 7.29 24.24 -10.69
CA LEU A 492 7.60 23.92 -12.07
C LEU A 492 8.01 25.20 -12.82
N SER A 493 9.07 25.11 -13.62
CA SER A 493 9.57 26.20 -14.47
C SER A 493 10.11 25.68 -15.80
N GLY A 494 10.54 26.61 -16.66
CA GLY A 494 11.17 26.31 -17.96
C GLY A 494 10.32 26.78 -19.14
N ALA A 495 10.97 27.02 -20.28
CA ALA A 495 10.34 27.54 -21.50
C ALA A 495 9.29 26.57 -22.09
N ASP A 496 9.48 25.25 -21.90
CA ASP A 496 8.63 24.20 -22.47
C ASP A 496 7.55 23.69 -21.50
N LEU A 497 7.39 24.35 -20.34
CA LEU A 497 6.47 23.90 -19.29
C LEU A 497 5.02 23.78 -19.77
N ARG A 498 4.53 24.70 -20.60
CA ARG A 498 3.13 24.69 -21.04
C ARG A 498 2.82 23.54 -22.00
N PRO A 499 3.59 23.32 -23.08
CA PRO A 499 3.46 22.10 -23.89
C PRO A 499 3.64 20.81 -23.08
N PHE A 500 4.58 20.79 -22.12
CA PHE A 500 4.78 19.64 -21.24
C PHE A 500 3.51 19.34 -20.44
N LEU A 501 2.95 20.32 -19.72
CA LEU A 501 1.70 20.13 -18.95
C LEU A 501 0.53 19.74 -19.86
N ASP A 502 0.39 20.33 -21.05
CA ASP A 502 -0.68 19.92 -21.96
C ASP A 502 -0.55 18.46 -22.39
N ARG A 503 0.67 17.93 -22.56
CA ARG A 503 0.90 16.51 -22.84
C ARG A 503 0.65 15.58 -21.64
N MET A 504 0.93 16.04 -20.41
CA MET A 504 0.85 15.20 -19.21
C MET A 504 -0.58 14.91 -18.75
N PHE A 505 -1.53 15.81 -19.01
CA PHE A 505 -2.91 15.72 -18.52
C PHE A 505 -3.90 15.33 -19.63
N CYS A 506 -4.88 14.49 -19.32
CA CYS A 506 -5.97 14.17 -20.27
C CYS A 506 -6.99 15.31 -20.46
N GLY A 507 -6.94 16.31 -19.57
CA GLY A 507 -7.79 17.49 -19.59
C GLY A 507 -7.08 18.77 -20.02
N ARG A 508 -7.84 19.87 -20.16
CA ARG A 508 -7.30 21.21 -20.40
C ARG A 508 -7.01 21.85 -19.05
N ILE A 509 -5.74 22.09 -18.77
CA ILE A 509 -5.32 22.81 -17.58
C ILE A 509 -5.31 24.30 -17.88
N THR A 510 -5.91 25.10 -17.01
CA THR A 510 -5.90 26.56 -17.18
C THR A 510 -4.46 27.09 -17.13
N ALA A 511 -4.11 27.97 -18.06
CA ALA A 511 -2.85 28.72 -18.05
C ALA A 511 -3.04 30.16 -17.54
N LYS A 512 -4.26 30.51 -17.11
CA LYS A 512 -4.57 31.87 -16.67
C LYS A 512 -3.86 32.17 -15.35
N ALA A 513 -3.04 33.20 -15.34
CA ALA A 513 -2.38 33.69 -14.13
C ALA A 513 -3.39 33.99 -13.01
N GLY A 514 -3.05 33.60 -11.79
CA GLY A 514 -3.91 33.73 -10.60
C GLY A 514 -5.02 32.68 -10.51
N ARG A 515 -4.99 31.62 -11.32
CA ARG A 515 -6.01 30.56 -11.33
C ARG A 515 -5.43 29.18 -11.04
N VAL A 516 -6.27 28.37 -10.42
CA VAL A 516 -6.02 26.97 -10.11
C VAL A 516 -6.84 26.08 -11.04
N GLY A 517 -6.26 24.99 -11.52
CA GLY A 517 -6.94 23.94 -12.26
C GLY A 517 -6.73 22.58 -11.59
N LEU A 518 -7.66 21.66 -11.79
CA LEU A 518 -7.53 20.25 -11.41
C LEU A 518 -7.40 19.42 -12.68
N GLY A 519 -6.49 18.45 -12.68
CA GLY A 519 -6.25 17.58 -13.82
C GLY A 519 -5.88 16.16 -13.43
N TYR A 520 -6.11 15.23 -14.35
CA TYR A 520 -5.77 13.83 -14.21
C TYR A 520 -4.70 13.44 -15.23
N LEU A 521 -3.74 12.65 -14.76
CA LEU A 521 -2.68 12.04 -15.56
C LEU A 521 -3.09 10.60 -15.86
N LEU A 522 -2.82 10.12 -17.07
CA LEU A 522 -3.06 8.72 -17.43
C LEU A 522 -1.74 7.99 -17.66
N ASN A 523 -1.76 6.67 -17.52
CA ASN A 523 -0.67 5.81 -17.98
C ASN A 523 -0.80 5.53 -19.49
N HIS A 524 0.15 4.80 -20.06
CA HIS A 524 0.15 4.51 -21.50
C HIS A 524 -1.00 3.61 -21.95
N GLN A 525 -1.66 2.93 -21.01
CA GLN A 525 -2.85 2.09 -21.20
C GLN A 525 -4.17 2.89 -21.09
N GLY A 526 -4.11 4.21 -20.87
CA GLY A 526 -5.28 5.07 -20.76
C GLY A 526 -5.98 5.03 -19.39
N ASN A 527 -5.39 4.37 -18.39
CA ASN A 527 -5.89 4.32 -17.02
C ASN A 527 -5.40 5.50 -16.18
N VAL A 528 -6.14 5.85 -15.13
CA VAL A 528 -5.77 6.95 -14.22
C VAL A 528 -4.46 6.63 -13.50
N LYS A 529 -3.45 7.47 -13.71
CA LYS A 529 -2.13 7.38 -13.06
C LYS A 529 -2.06 8.26 -11.82
N GLY A 530 -2.68 9.44 -11.88
CA GLY A 530 -2.66 10.39 -10.79
C GLY A 530 -3.60 11.57 -11.02
N GLU A 531 -3.66 12.42 -10.01
CA GLU A 531 -4.41 13.66 -10.01
C GLU A 531 -3.50 14.78 -9.48
N ALA A 532 -3.65 15.98 -10.02
CA ALA A 532 -2.94 17.13 -9.53
C ALA A 532 -3.72 18.43 -9.64
N THR A 533 -3.55 19.26 -8.62
CA THR A 533 -3.91 20.67 -8.60
C THR A 533 -2.78 21.49 -9.19
N ILE A 534 -3.06 22.25 -10.24
CA ILE A 534 -2.10 23.12 -10.93
C ILE A 534 -2.43 24.58 -10.62
N ALA A 535 -1.58 25.22 -9.82
CA ALA A 535 -1.73 26.61 -9.43
C ALA A 535 -0.82 27.52 -10.27
N ASN A 536 -1.41 28.43 -11.04
CA ASN A 536 -0.70 29.37 -11.88
C ASN A 536 -0.49 30.68 -11.13
N LEU A 537 0.70 30.89 -10.57
CA LEU A 537 0.98 32.08 -9.79
C LEU A 537 1.07 33.33 -10.68
N PRO A 538 0.61 34.51 -10.21
CA PRO A 538 0.69 35.75 -10.97
C PRO A 538 2.10 36.19 -11.37
N ASP A 539 3.12 35.68 -10.69
CA ASP A 539 4.54 35.96 -10.96
C ASP A 539 5.16 35.02 -12.02
N GLY A 540 4.34 34.16 -12.65
CA GLY A 540 4.75 33.26 -13.73
C GLY A 540 5.14 31.85 -13.27
N ARG A 541 5.32 31.62 -11.96
CA ARG A 541 5.59 30.29 -11.42
C ARG A 541 4.35 29.40 -11.49
N VAL A 542 4.55 28.10 -11.62
CA VAL A 542 3.48 27.10 -11.59
C VAL A 542 3.75 26.11 -10.48
N TRP A 543 2.76 25.87 -9.62
CA TRP A 543 2.86 24.83 -8.61
C TRP A 543 1.98 23.63 -9.00
N TYR A 544 2.55 22.45 -8.84
CA TYR A 544 1.89 21.15 -8.92
C TYR A 544 1.66 20.65 -7.51
N GLY A 545 0.42 20.32 -7.16
CA GLY A 545 0.03 19.80 -5.85
C GLY A 545 -0.75 18.49 -5.98
N SER A 546 -0.37 17.47 -5.22
CA SER A 546 -1.02 16.15 -5.22
C SER A 546 -0.95 15.46 -3.86
N ALA A 547 -1.44 14.22 -3.78
CA ALA A 547 -1.48 13.44 -2.56
C ALA A 547 -0.11 13.35 -1.88
N ALA A 548 -0.06 13.45 -0.55
CA ALA A 548 1.21 13.36 0.18
C ALA A 548 1.96 12.04 0.00
N ALA A 549 1.22 10.96 -0.23
CA ALA A 549 1.79 9.66 -0.49
C ALA A 549 2.47 9.57 -1.88
N SER A 550 2.16 10.47 -2.82
CA SER A 550 2.64 10.38 -4.21
C SER A 550 3.95 11.13 -4.47
N GLU A 551 4.69 11.59 -3.45
CA GLU A 551 5.90 12.41 -3.62
C GLU A 551 6.91 11.81 -4.62
N TYR A 552 7.38 10.58 -4.38
CA TYR A 552 8.32 9.94 -5.30
C TYR A 552 7.64 9.38 -6.55
N HIS A 553 6.37 8.97 -6.46
CA HIS A 553 5.58 8.50 -7.61
C HIS A 553 5.47 9.59 -8.68
N ASP A 554 5.01 10.78 -8.30
CA ASP A 554 4.76 11.89 -9.22
C ASP A 554 6.06 12.51 -9.71
N MET A 555 7.06 12.65 -8.83
CA MET A 555 8.39 13.12 -9.24
C MET A 555 8.97 12.21 -10.33
N ASP A 556 8.86 10.90 -10.14
CA ASP A 556 9.33 9.93 -11.11
C ASP A 556 8.56 10.01 -12.43
N TRP A 557 7.22 10.02 -12.38
CA TRP A 557 6.36 10.09 -13.56
C TRP A 557 6.58 11.38 -14.38
N LEU A 558 6.64 12.53 -13.73
CA LEU A 558 6.87 13.80 -14.40
C LEU A 558 8.27 13.84 -15.03
N THR A 559 9.31 13.45 -14.28
CA THR A 559 10.69 13.48 -14.77
C THR A 559 10.94 12.49 -15.89
N GLN A 560 10.26 11.33 -15.91
CA GLN A 560 10.39 10.35 -17.00
C GLN A 560 9.83 10.86 -18.33
N ASN A 561 8.88 11.80 -18.27
CA ASN A 561 8.18 12.29 -19.45
C ASN A 561 8.69 13.66 -19.95
N ILE A 562 9.76 14.19 -19.36
CA ILE A 562 10.54 15.30 -19.94
C ILE A 562 11.33 14.73 -21.12
N ARG A 563 11.07 15.22 -22.33
CA ARG A 563 11.74 14.76 -23.54
C ARG A 563 13.13 15.37 -23.65
N GLN A 564 14.02 14.69 -24.37
CA GLN A 564 15.36 15.20 -24.62
C GLN A 564 15.30 16.59 -25.28
N GLY A 565 15.95 17.57 -24.64
CA GLY A 565 16.01 18.96 -25.11
C GLY A 565 14.87 19.86 -24.63
N GLU A 566 13.85 19.33 -23.93
CA GLU A 566 12.83 20.17 -23.29
C GLU A 566 13.39 20.90 -22.08
N ASP A 567 13.12 22.21 -22.01
CA ASP A 567 13.43 23.06 -20.88
C ASP A 567 12.29 23.02 -19.86
N VAL A 568 12.36 22.05 -18.94
CA VAL A 568 11.43 21.90 -17.81
C VAL A 568 12.23 21.55 -16.55
N GLN A 569 11.98 22.27 -15.46
CA GLN A 569 12.55 21.98 -14.15
C GLN A 569 11.45 21.72 -13.14
N ILE A 570 11.73 20.78 -12.23
CA ILE A 570 10.83 20.35 -11.16
C ILE A 570 11.59 20.49 -9.85
N HIS A 571 11.09 21.34 -8.95
CA HIS A 571 11.69 21.54 -7.64
C HIS A 571 10.70 21.17 -6.52
N SER A 572 11.07 20.23 -5.65
CA SER A 572 10.19 19.82 -4.55
C SER A 572 10.17 20.82 -3.41
N LEU A 573 8.97 21.22 -3.01
CA LEU A 573 8.67 22.07 -1.87
C LEU A 573 7.98 21.29 -0.73
N THR A 574 7.77 19.97 -0.88
CA THR A 574 7.03 19.10 0.04
C THR A 574 7.54 19.19 1.49
N ASN A 575 8.86 19.23 1.69
CA ASN A 575 9.46 19.30 3.03
C ASN A 575 9.74 20.74 3.51
N ALA A 576 9.53 21.75 2.66
CA ALA A 576 9.83 23.16 2.95
C ALA A 576 8.59 23.97 3.34
N HIS A 577 7.40 23.51 2.95
CA HIS A 577 6.14 24.21 3.17
C HIS A 577 5.06 23.28 3.71
N THR A 578 4.18 23.84 4.54
CA THR A 578 2.99 23.16 5.08
C THR A 578 1.74 23.93 4.69
N ILE A 579 0.59 23.24 4.65
CA ILE A 579 -0.71 23.85 4.37
C ILE A 579 -1.46 24.05 5.69
N LEU A 580 -2.01 25.24 5.88
CA LEU A 580 -3.08 25.48 6.85
C LEU A 580 -4.38 25.64 6.07
N VAL A 581 -5.34 24.76 6.29
CA VAL A 581 -6.66 24.81 5.66
C VAL A 581 -7.61 25.56 6.58
N LEU A 582 -8.06 26.73 6.15
CA LEU A 582 -9.09 27.53 6.81
C LEU A 582 -10.41 27.32 6.07
N ALA A 583 -11.39 26.68 6.71
CA ALA A 583 -12.63 26.25 6.05
C ALA A 583 -13.88 26.62 6.84
N GLY A 584 -14.99 26.87 6.15
CA GLY A 584 -16.29 27.22 6.72
C GLY A 584 -16.80 28.58 6.24
N PRO A 585 -18.09 28.90 6.48
CA PRO A 585 -18.70 30.14 6.01
C PRO A 585 -18.02 31.42 6.51
N LEU A 586 -17.38 31.38 7.69
CA LEU A 586 -16.66 32.53 8.27
C LEU A 586 -15.16 32.55 7.92
N ALA A 587 -14.66 31.61 7.11
CA ALA A 587 -13.24 31.53 6.75
C ALA A 587 -12.73 32.81 6.08
N ARG A 588 -13.54 33.46 5.25
CA ARG A 588 -13.18 34.72 4.59
C ARG A 588 -13.06 35.88 5.58
N GLU A 589 -13.93 35.93 6.58
CA GLU A 589 -13.89 36.98 7.61
C GLU A 589 -12.57 36.90 8.40
N VAL A 590 -12.22 35.70 8.84
CA VAL A 590 -10.94 35.44 9.51
C VAL A 590 -9.76 35.81 8.61
N LEU A 591 -9.79 35.43 7.33
CA LEU A 591 -8.71 35.73 6.39
C LEU A 591 -8.54 37.25 6.13
N CYS A 592 -9.65 38.00 6.04
CA CYS A 592 -9.64 39.45 5.89
C CYS A 592 -8.98 40.18 7.06
N GLU A 593 -9.13 39.66 8.28
CA GLU A 593 -8.54 40.27 9.48
C GLU A 593 -7.03 40.14 9.53
N VAL A 594 -6.49 39.03 9.02
CA VAL A 594 -5.06 38.70 9.13
C VAL A 594 -4.28 38.93 7.85
N SER A 595 -4.96 39.18 6.72
CA SER A 595 -4.29 39.27 5.43
C SER A 595 -4.78 40.44 4.60
N ARG A 596 -3.83 41.27 4.17
CA ARG A 596 -4.11 42.44 3.34
C ARG A 596 -4.58 42.04 1.93
N GLY A 597 -5.37 42.91 1.32
CA GLY A 597 -5.89 42.75 -0.03
C GLY A 597 -7.40 42.48 -0.04
N ASN A 598 -7.99 42.52 -1.23
CA ASN A 598 -9.42 42.27 -1.38
C ASN A 598 -9.68 40.75 -1.45
N TRP A 599 -10.41 40.20 -0.47
CA TRP A 599 -10.77 38.78 -0.39
C TRP A 599 -12.25 38.52 -0.70
N SER A 600 -12.99 39.52 -1.20
CA SER A 600 -14.37 39.33 -1.61
C SER A 600 -14.49 38.22 -2.65
N ALA A 601 -15.63 37.53 -2.71
CA ALA A 601 -15.87 36.47 -3.68
C ALA A 601 -15.68 36.94 -5.14
N GLN A 602 -15.88 38.23 -5.41
CA GLN A 602 -15.63 38.82 -6.74
C GLN A 602 -14.13 38.98 -7.04
N ALA A 603 -13.33 39.42 -6.07
CA ALA A 603 -11.90 39.69 -6.26
C ALA A 603 -11.04 38.43 -6.15
N PHE A 604 -11.46 37.47 -5.34
CA PHE A 604 -10.78 36.19 -5.15
C PHE A 604 -11.78 35.02 -5.19
N PRO A 605 -12.38 34.76 -6.37
CA PRO A 605 -13.39 33.71 -6.53
C PRO A 605 -12.78 32.32 -6.36
N TRP A 606 -13.63 31.31 -6.20
CA TRP A 606 -13.22 29.91 -6.16
C TRP A 606 -12.27 29.54 -7.32
N LEU A 607 -11.28 28.70 -7.02
CA LEU A 607 -10.16 28.31 -7.87
C LEU A 607 -9.22 29.48 -8.24
N SER A 608 -9.05 30.44 -7.34
CA SER A 608 -8.01 31.49 -7.44
C SER A 608 -6.79 31.16 -6.61
N VAL A 609 -5.63 31.68 -7.03
CA VAL A 609 -4.38 31.63 -6.26
C VAL A 609 -3.67 32.98 -6.27
N ARG A 610 -3.05 33.35 -5.14
CA ARG A 610 -2.13 34.50 -5.09
C ARG A 610 -1.07 34.36 -4.00
N ASN A 611 0.01 35.11 -4.15
CA ASN A 611 0.92 35.42 -3.04
C ASN A 611 0.23 36.39 -2.07
N ALA A 612 0.38 36.17 -0.78
CA ALA A 612 -0.16 37.02 0.29
C ALA A 612 0.72 36.92 1.56
N PHE A 613 0.29 37.59 2.62
CA PHE A 613 0.86 37.43 3.96
C PHE A 613 -0.25 37.09 4.95
N ILE A 614 -0.01 36.15 5.85
CA ILE A 614 -0.87 35.85 6.99
C ILE A 614 -0.20 36.45 8.23
N GLY A 615 -0.75 37.54 8.74
CA GLY A 615 0.01 38.47 9.57
C GLY A 615 1.22 38.99 8.80
N PHE A 616 2.41 38.58 9.22
CA PHE A 616 3.68 38.88 8.53
C PHE A 616 4.31 37.64 7.88
N ALA A 617 3.71 36.46 8.00
CA ALA A 617 4.23 35.24 7.39
C ALA A 617 3.86 35.21 5.90
N PRO A 618 4.83 35.03 4.97
CA PRO A 618 4.54 34.90 3.56
C PRO A 618 3.76 33.60 3.29
N ALA A 619 2.80 33.68 2.41
CA ALA A 619 1.98 32.53 2.03
C ALA A 619 1.58 32.58 0.56
N VAL A 620 1.36 31.39 -0.02
CA VAL A 620 0.55 31.23 -1.22
C VAL A 620 -0.83 30.79 -0.77
N VAL A 621 -1.88 31.51 -1.15
CA VAL A 621 -3.25 31.20 -0.75
C VAL A 621 -4.02 30.74 -1.98
N MET A 622 -4.66 29.57 -1.88
CA MET A 622 -5.53 28.99 -2.91
C MET A 622 -6.95 28.90 -2.38
N SER A 623 -7.95 29.34 -3.15
CA SER A 623 -9.36 29.06 -2.85
C SER A 623 -9.78 27.74 -3.49
N VAL A 624 -9.56 26.65 -2.76
CA VAL A 624 -9.86 25.26 -3.14
C VAL A 624 -10.46 24.55 -1.93
N SER A 625 -11.23 23.50 -2.15
CA SER A 625 -12.00 22.87 -1.07
C SER A 625 -12.16 21.37 -1.30
N PHE A 626 -11.57 20.59 -0.41
CA PHE A 626 -11.82 19.15 -0.30
C PHE A 626 -12.93 18.83 0.73
N SER A 627 -13.25 19.77 1.64
CA SER A 627 -14.36 19.64 2.58
C SER A 627 -15.74 19.94 1.96
N GLY A 628 -15.77 20.61 0.81
CA GLY A 628 -17.02 21.08 0.20
C GLY A 628 -17.59 22.36 0.82
N GLU A 629 -16.85 23.00 1.72
CA GLU A 629 -17.17 24.32 2.27
C GLU A 629 -16.37 25.42 1.55
N LEU A 630 -16.68 26.70 1.82
CA LEU A 630 -15.73 27.77 1.51
C LEU A 630 -14.42 27.47 2.23
N ALA A 631 -13.32 27.36 1.49
CA ALA A 631 -12.03 27.01 2.06
C ALA A 631 -10.87 27.71 1.35
N TYR A 632 -9.80 27.88 2.13
CA TYR A 632 -8.52 28.40 1.69
C TYR A 632 -7.41 27.44 2.11
N GLU A 633 -6.66 26.94 1.14
CA GLU A 633 -5.37 26.30 1.39
C GLU A 633 -4.31 27.39 1.49
N ILE A 634 -3.75 27.55 2.68
CA ILE A 634 -2.74 28.57 2.99
C ILE A 634 -1.39 27.86 3.11
N HIS A 635 -0.62 27.98 2.05
CA HIS A 635 0.69 27.35 1.92
C HIS A 635 1.77 28.25 2.54
N VAL A 636 2.38 27.82 3.63
CA VAL A 636 3.33 28.62 4.42
C VAL A 636 4.70 27.92 4.48
N PRO A 637 5.82 28.64 4.32
CA PRO A 637 7.14 28.08 4.61
C PRO A 637 7.24 27.65 6.07
N ASN A 638 7.84 26.48 6.34
CA ASN A 638 7.89 25.91 7.68
C ASN A 638 8.52 26.86 8.71
N ALA A 639 9.51 27.66 8.32
CA ALA A 639 10.16 28.65 9.19
C ALA A 639 9.22 29.73 9.77
N GLN A 640 8.07 30.00 9.13
CA GLN A 640 7.07 30.98 9.59
C GLN A 640 5.69 30.37 9.81
N LEU A 641 5.58 29.04 9.80
CA LEU A 641 4.33 28.32 9.96
C LEU A 641 3.65 28.64 11.29
N TYR A 642 4.40 28.64 12.40
CA TYR A 642 3.86 28.96 13.72
C TYR A 642 3.31 30.39 13.81
N ALA A 643 3.98 31.36 13.18
CA ALA A 643 3.51 32.73 13.14
C ALA A 643 2.18 32.88 12.36
N ALA A 644 2.05 32.20 11.22
CA ALA A 644 0.80 32.17 10.45
C ALA A 644 -0.34 31.50 11.24
N TYR A 645 -0.05 30.37 11.90
CA TYR A 645 -0.99 29.67 12.77
C TYR A 645 -1.52 30.56 13.89
N LEU A 646 -0.64 31.21 14.65
CA LEU A 646 -1.04 32.13 15.74
C LEU A 646 -1.91 33.29 15.23
N ALA A 647 -1.58 33.86 14.07
CA ALA A 647 -2.37 34.93 13.48
C ALA A 647 -3.80 34.47 13.16
N LEU A 648 -3.94 33.31 12.49
CA LEU A 648 -5.23 32.72 12.16
C LEU A 648 -6.04 32.35 13.41
N ARG A 649 -5.40 31.71 14.40
CA ARG A 649 -6.06 31.35 15.67
C ARG A 649 -6.57 32.58 16.40
N LYS A 650 -5.77 33.64 16.49
CA LYS A 650 -6.15 34.89 17.16
C LYS A 650 -7.35 35.56 16.48
N ALA A 651 -7.34 35.69 15.16
CA ALA A 651 -8.46 36.28 14.42
C ALA A 651 -9.71 35.39 14.45
N GLY A 652 -9.53 34.09 14.33
CA GLY A 652 -10.63 33.13 14.38
C GLY A 652 -11.29 32.97 15.75
N ALA A 653 -10.64 33.38 16.84
CA ALA A 653 -11.17 33.21 18.19
C ALA A 653 -12.55 33.85 18.38
N GLN A 654 -12.76 35.07 17.87
CA GLN A 654 -14.07 35.75 17.97
C GLN A 654 -15.17 35.10 17.12
N HIS A 655 -14.77 34.29 16.13
CA HIS A 655 -15.65 33.55 15.23
C HIS A 655 -15.88 32.10 15.68
N GLY A 656 -15.34 31.71 16.84
CA GLY A 656 -15.45 30.35 17.37
C GLY A 656 -14.67 29.31 16.56
N LEU A 657 -13.49 29.69 16.05
CA LEU A 657 -12.61 28.81 15.28
C LEU A 657 -12.25 27.54 16.06
N THR A 658 -12.53 26.40 15.45
CA THR A 658 -12.26 25.07 16.02
C THR A 658 -11.19 24.35 15.19
N LEU A 659 -10.35 23.53 15.82
CA LEU A 659 -9.49 22.62 15.05
C LEU A 659 -10.31 21.45 14.52
N PHE A 660 -9.93 20.90 13.36
CA PHE A 660 -10.55 19.69 12.83
C PHE A 660 -9.49 18.80 12.18
N GLY A 661 -9.63 17.49 12.27
CA GLY A 661 -8.61 16.55 11.83
C GLY A 661 -8.89 15.87 10.49
N ALA A 662 -8.04 14.91 10.15
CA ALA A 662 -8.13 14.14 8.91
C ALA A 662 -9.44 13.34 8.80
N ARG A 663 -9.98 12.79 9.90
CA ARG A 663 -11.27 12.07 9.87
C ARG A 663 -12.44 12.95 9.43
N ALA A 664 -12.48 14.19 9.91
CA ALA A 664 -13.48 15.15 9.47
C ALA A 664 -13.35 15.44 7.97
N VAL A 665 -12.12 15.50 7.44
CA VAL A 665 -11.88 15.69 6.01
C VAL A 665 -12.38 14.49 5.20
N ASP A 666 -12.10 13.27 5.62
CA ASP A 666 -12.51 12.04 4.93
C ASP A 666 -14.04 11.85 4.92
N SER A 667 -14.72 12.09 6.04
CA SER A 667 -16.18 12.10 6.07
C SER A 667 -16.76 13.16 5.10
N MET A 668 -16.22 14.39 5.16
CA MET A 668 -16.73 15.49 4.34
C MET A 668 -16.51 15.29 2.83
N ARG A 669 -15.37 14.72 2.43
CA ARG A 669 -15.06 14.48 1.00
C ARG A 669 -15.92 13.36 0.43
N VAL A 670 -16.28 12.37 1.24
CA VAL A 670 -17.16 11.27 0.80
C VAL A 670 -18.56 11.79 0.48
N GLU A 671 -19.11 12.68 1.30
CA GLU A 671 -20.40 13.35 1.03
C GLU A 671 -20.41 14.18 -0.26
N LYS A 672 -19.24 14.72 -0.65
CA LYS A 672 -19.05 15.48 -1.89
C LYS A 672 -18.83 14.60 -3.12
N GLY A 673 -18.63 13.30 -2.95
CA GLY A 673 -18.20 12.43 -4.04
C GLY A 673 -16.78 12.70 -4.50
N TYR A 674 -15.91 13.28 -3.67
CA TYR A 674 -14.53 13.51 -4.06
C TYR A 674 -13.70 12.24 -3.91
N ARG A 675 -12.92 11.94 -4.95
CA ARG A 675 -12.10 10.74 -5.03
C ARG A 675 -10.79 10.96 -4.28
N HIS A 676 -10.27 9.88 -3.72
CA HIS A 676 -8.99 9.85 -3.02
C HIS A 676 -7.98 9.00 -3.81
N TRP A 677 -6.79 9.53 -4.05
CA TRP A 677 -5.75 8.84 -4.81
C TRP A 677 -5.29 7.56 -4.10
N LYS A 678 -5.18 6.46 -4.85
CA LYS A 678 -4.90 5.09 -4.37
C LYS A 678 -5.90 4.48 -3.39
N ALA A 679 -7.05 5.12 -3.22
CA ALA A 679 -8.27 4.47 -2.72
C ALA A 679 -9.29 4.36 -3.86
N ASP A 680 -9.73 5.49 -4.41
CA ASP A 680 -10.72 5.57 -5.48
C ASP A 680 -10.10 5.77 -6.87
N LEU A 681 -8.88 6.30 -6.94
CA LEU A 681 -8.12 6.49 -8.18
C LEU A 681 -6.95 5.50 -8.21
N ILE A 682 -7.10 4.43 -8.97
CA ILE A 682 -6.10 3.37 -9.14
C ILE A 682 -5.80 3.12 -10.62
N THR A 683 -4.67 2.48 -10.93
CA THR A 683 -4.16 2.29 -12.29
C THR A 683 -4.87 1.21 -13.09
N GLU A 684 -5.94 0.63 -12.55
CA GLU A 684 -6.75 -0.42 -13.20
C GLU A 684 -7.89 0.16 -14.04
N PHE A 685 -8.34 1.38 -13.73
CA PHE A 685 -9.54 1.99 -14.32
C PHE A 685 -9.21 3.24 -15.12
N ASP A 686 -9.96 3.41 -16.20
CA ASP A 686 -9.87 4.61 -17.03
C ASP A 686 -10.67 5.78 -16.40
N PRO A 687 -10.45 7.04 -16.84
CA PRO A 687 -11.13 8.18 -16.23
C PRO A 687 -12.66 8.15 -16.40
N ILE A 688 -13.20 7.44 -17.40
CA ILE A 688 -14.65 7.33 -17.60
C ILE A 688 -15.23 6.32 -16.61
N GLU A 689 -14.59 5.16 -16.46
CA GLU A 689 -14.92 4.17 -15.42
C GLU A 689 -14.87 4.80 -14.02
N SER A 690 -13.96 5.75 -13.80
CA SER A 690 -13.78 6.49 -12.54
C SER A 690 -14.73 7.68 -12.36
N ALA A 691 -15.67 7.89 -13.29
CA ALA A 691 -16.62 9.00 -13.35
C ALA A 691 -15.96 10.40 -13.33
N LEU A 692 -14.91 10.55 -14.13
CA LEU A 692 -14.12 11.76 -14.34
C LEU A 692 -14.29 12.34 -15.75
N ASP A 693 -15.35 11.96 -16.46
CA ASP A 693 -15.65 12.31 -17.86
C ASP A 693 -15.48 13.81 -18.15
N ARG A 694 -15.95 14.64 -17.23
CA ARG A 694 -15.90 16.11 -17.34
C ARG A 694 -14.47 16.68 -17.39
N PHE A 695 -13.47 15.90 -17.01
CA PHE A 695 -12.06 16.29 -16.99
C PHE A 695 -11.26 15.72 -18.18
N VAL A 696 -11.90 14.94 -19.06
CA VAL A 696 -11.27 14.40 -20.26
C VAL A 696 -11.61 15.27 -21.46
N HIS A 697 -10.61 15.64 -22.24
CA HIS A 697 -10.79 16.44 -23.46
C HIS A 697 -10.12 15.79 -24.66
N LEU A 698 -10.72 14.72 -25.20
CA LEU A 698 -10.18 13.94 -26.34
C LEU A 698 -9.90 14.78 -27.59
N ALA A 699 -10.69 15.83 -27.83
CA ALA A 699 -10.51 16.73 -28.97
C ALA A 699 -9.27 17.66 -28.86
N LYS A 700 -8.54 17.65 -27.74
CA LYS A 700 -7.27 18.38 -27.62
C LYS A 700 -6.14 17.66 -28.35
N GLY A 701 -4.95 18.26 -28.34
CA GLY A 701 -3.72 17.64 -28.85
C GLY A 701 -3.42 16.28 -28.20
N ASP A 702 -2.30 15.68 -28.61
CA ASP A 702 -1.88 14.40 -28.05
C ASP A 702 -1.50 14.51 -26.56
N PHE A 703 -1.87 13.50 -25.78
CA PHE A 703 -1.55 13.39 -24.35
C PHE A 703 -1.31 11.92 -23.99
N ILE A 704 -0.58 11.67 -22.90
CA ILE A 704 -0.20 10.31 -22.51
C ILE A 704 -1.46 9.47 -22.28
N GLY A 705 -1.53 8.30 -22.94
CA GLY A 705 -2.66 7.37 -22.82
C GLY A 705 -3.85 7.67 -23.72
N LYS A 706 -3.83 8.74 -24.53
CA LYS A 706 -4.96 9.14 -25.39
C LYS A 706 -5.43 8.02 -26.32
N THR A 707 -4.51 7.45 -27.11
CA THR A 707 -4.85 6.41 -28.10
C THR A 707 -5.45 5.17 -27.42
N ALA A 708 -4.90 4.75 -26.27
CA ALA A 708 -5.43 3.61 -25.52
C ALA A 708 -6.81 3.92 -24.93
N LEU A 709 -7.02 5.14 -24.43
CA LEU A 709 -8.33 5.59 -23.96
C LEU A 709 -9.37 5.63 -25.09
N GLU A 710 -9.02 6.18 -26.26
CA GLU A 710 -9.91 6.20 -27.44
C GLU A 710 -10.33 4.77 -27.84
N ALA A 711 -9.38 3.84 -27.94
CA ALA A 711 -9.67 2.45 -28.25
C ALA A 711 -10.58 1.78 -27.21
N ARG A 712 -10.41 2.09 -25.92
CA ARG A 712 -11.27 1.56 -24.85
C ARG A 712 -12.68 2.12 -24.89
N LEU A 713 -12.84 3.39 -25.26
CA LEU A 713 -14.15 4.02 -25.38
C LEU A 713 -15.01 3.38 -26.48
N GLU A 714 -14.39 2.83 -27.52
CA GLU A 714 -15.09 2.06 -28.55
C GLU A 714 -15.70 0.76 -28.00
N THR A 715 -15.09 0.16 -26.98
CA THR A 715 -15.55 -1.10 -26.38
C THR A 715 -16.54 -0.93 -25.23
N GLY A 716 -16.67 0.29 -24.70
CA GLY A 716 -17.51 0.60 -23.53
C GLY A 716 -16.82 0.32 -22.18
N PRO A 717 -17.39 0.81 -21.08
CA PRO A 717 -16.81 0.68 -19.74
C PRO A 717 -16.90 -0.75 -19.22
N ARG A 718 -15.85 -1.24 -18.53
CA ARG A 718 -15.87 -2.57 -17.85
C ARG A 718 -16.40 -2.45 -16.43
N ARG A 719 -16.30 -1.25 -15.85
CA ARG A 719 -16.81 -0.88 -14.53
C ARG A 719 -17.42 0.52 -14.55
N THR A 720 -18.23 0.82 -13.56
CA THR A 720 -18.78 2.15 -13.31
C THR A 720 -18.56 2.51 -11.85
N PHE A 721 -18.08 3.71 -11.59
CA PHE A 721 -17.96 4.23 -10.23
C PHE A 721 -19.29 4.78 -9.73
N VAL A 722 -19.75 4.32 -8.57
CA VAL A 722 -21.02 4.73 -7.95
C VAL A 722 -20.82 5.17 -6.51
N THR A 723 -21.76 5.99 -6.04
CA THR A 723 -21.95 6.30 -4.61
C THR A 723 -23.15 5.50 -4.12
N LEU A 724 -23.00 4.85 -2.97
CA LEU A 724 -24.01 4.02 -2.32
C LEU A 724 -24.37 4.63 -0.98
N ALA A 725 -25.65 4.58 -0.62
CA ALA A 725 -26.13 4.79 0.75
C ALA A 725 -26.45 3.42 1.36
N LEU A 726 -25.91 3.14 2.54
CA LEU A 726 -26.05 1.85 3.24
C LEU A 726 -27.07 1.96 4.37
N ASP A 727 -27.94 0.96 4.50
CA ASP A 727 -28.89 0.83 5.61
C ASP A 727 -28.21 0.22 6.85
N CYS A 728 -27.06 0.76 7.25
CA CYS A 728 -26.31 0.36 8.44
C CYS A 728 -25.90 1.59 9.26
N THR A 729 -26.14 1.54 10.56
CA THR A 729 -25.87 2.64 11.50
C THR A 729 -24.77 2.33 12.51
N HIS A 730 -24.22 1.11 12.53
CA HIS A 730 -23.26 0.68 13.54
C HIS A 730 -21.83 0.53 13.02
N ALA A 731 -21.63 0.43 11.69
CA ALA A 731 -20.32 0.29 11.07
C ALA A 731 -20.31 0.87 9.65
N PRO A 732 -19.20 1.49 9.20
CA PRO A 732 -19.00 1.77 7.78
C PRO A 732 -18.61 0.48 7.04
N ALA A 733 -18.85 0.44 5.74
CA ALA A 733 -18.17 -0.53 4.88
C ALA A 733 -16.64 -0.27 4.90
N GLN A 734 -15.86 -1.25 4.48
CA GLN A 734 -14.41 -1.18 4.41
C GLN A 734 -13.92 -1.28 2.96
N PRO A 735 -12.74 -0.73 2.64
CA PRO A 735 -12.12 -0.95 1.33
C PRO A 735 -11.98 -2.45 1.05
N GLY A 736 -12.43 -2.88 -0.13
CA GLY A 736 -12.44 -4.28 -0.52
C GLY A 736 -13.74 -5.03 -0.22
N ASP A 737 -14.66 -4.50 0.60
CA ASP A 737 -15.95 -5.16 0.85
C ASP A 737 -16.71 -5.36 -0.47
N SER A 738 -17.32 -6.54 -0.60
CA SER A 738 -18.03 -6.94 -1.81
C SER A 738 -19.39 -6.25 -1.91
N VAL A 739 -19.68 -5.66 -3.08
CA VAL A 739 -21.02 -5.23 -3.47
C VAL A 739 -21.72 -6.42 -4.11
N LEU A 740 -22.90 -6.78 -3.62
CA LEU A 740 -23.67 -7.93 -4.06
C LEU A 740 -24.96 -7.53 -4.79
N GLN A 741 -25.37 -8.38 -5.72
CA GLN A 741 -26.71 -8.41 -6.27
C GLN A 741 -27.18 -9.86 -6.39
N ASN A 742 -28.30 -10.20 -5.74
CA ASN A 742 -28.83 -11.57 -5.68
C ASN A 742 -27.76 -12.59 -5.23
N GLY A 743 -26.96 -12.23 -4.22
CA GLY A 743 -25.87 -13.07 -3.69
C GLY A 743 -24.60 -13.15 -4.54
N LYS A 744 -24.56 -12.55 -5.73
CA LYS A 744 -23.38 -12.52 -6.60
C LYS A 744 -22.60 -11.22 -6.41
N VAL A 745 -21.27 -11.31 -6.38
CA VAL A 745 -20.42 -10.11 -6.38
C VAL A 745 -20.56 -9.38 -7.71
N VAL A 746 -20.86 -8.09 -7.63
CA VAL A 746 -21.00 -7.18 -8.77
C VAL A 746 -20.13 -5.93 -8.65
N GLY A 747 -19.34 -5.79 -7.58
CA GLY A 747 -18.42 -4.68 -7.40
C GLY A 747 -17.65 -4.73 -6.08
N THR A 748 -16.82 -3.71 -5.88
CA THR A 748 -15.93 -3.58 -4.72
C THR A 748 -16.00 -2.16 -4.17
N VAL A 749 -16.12 -2.03 -2.85
CA VAL A 749 -16.03 -0.75 -2.13
C VAL A 749 -14.58 -0.23 -2.14
N THR A 750 -14.39 1.05 -2.45
CA THR A 750 -13.09 1.73 -2.43
C THR A 750 -12.91 2.61 -1.20
N SER A 751 -13.94 3.35 -0.83
CA SER A 751 -13.98 4.26 0.31
C SER A 751 -15.36 4.21 0.95
N ALA A 752 -15.43 4.35 2.26
CA ALA A 752 -16.70 4.52 2.95
C ALA A 752 -16.52 5.28 4.26
N ASP A 753 -17.53 6.03 4.64
CA ASP A 753 -17.58 6.74 5.93
C ASP A 753 -19.03 7.19 6.22
N TRP A 754 -19.29 7.62 7.45
CA TRP A 754 -20.51 8.29 7.80
C TRP A 754 -20.49 9.75 7.34
N GLY A 755 -21.47 10.13 6.52
CA GLY A 755 -21.73 11.51 6.16
C GLY A 755 -22.47 12.25 7.26
N HIS A 756 -21.76 12.95 8.14
CA HIS A 756 -22.38 13.64 9.29
C HIS A 756 -23.30 14.82 8.90
N ARG A 757 -23.13 15.42 7.71
CA ARG A 757 -23.99 16.52 7.22
C ARG A 757 -25.22 16.00 6.49
N THR A 758 -25.11 14.82 5.90
CA THR A 758 -26.16 14.14 5.13
C THR A 758 -26.97 13.15 5.97
N GLY A 759 -26.41 12.69 7.11
CA GLY A 759 -27.00 11.69 7.99
C GLY A 759 -27.06 10.29 7.40
N LYS A 760 -26.10 9.94 6.53
CA LYS A 760 -26.07 8.68 5.78
C LYS A 760 -24.75 7.95 5.96
N ASN A 761 -24.79 6.63 5.99
CA ASN A 761 -23.61 5.79 5.80
C ASN A 761 -23.35 5.68 4.29
N ILE A 762 -22.20 6.16 3.84
CA ILE A 762 -21.90 6.34 2.42
C ILE A 762 -20.72 5.45 2.05
N ALA A 763 -20.87 4.68 0.97
CA ALA A 763 -19.77 3.97 0.34
C ALA A 763 -19.59 4.43 -1.10
N MET A 764 -18.36 4.40 -1.59
CA MET A 764 -18.00 4.54 -2.99
C MET A 764 -17.50 3.20 -3.49
N ALA A 765 -17.85 2.84 -4.73
CA ALA A 765 -17.53 1.53 -5.26
C ALA A 765 -17.37 1.54 -6.78
N PHE A 766 -16.52 0.65 -7.28
CA PHE A 766 -16.55 0.23 -8.68
C PHE A 766 -17.47 -0.97 -8.82
N VAL A 767 -18.46 -0.87 -9.70
CA VAL A 767 -19.45 -1.92 -9.97
C VAL A 767 -19.50 -2.29 -11.45
N VAL A 768 -20.07 -3.43 -11.80
CA VAL A 768 -20.40 -3.74 -13.20
C VAL A 768 -21.35 -2.69 -13.78
N PRO A 769 -21.24 -2.35 -15.08
CA PRO A 769 -22.10 -1.34 -15.69
C PRO A 769 -23.58 -1.74 -15.69
N ASN A 770 -24.47 -0.73 -15.76
CA ASN A 770 -25.92 -0.89 -15.93
C ASN A 770 -26.62 -1.71 -14.84
N LEU A 771 -26.14 -1.66 -13.58
CA LEU A 771 -26.83 -2.28 -12.46
C LEU A 771 -28.23 -1.71 -12.27
N THR A 772 -29.21 -2.60 -12.09
CA THR A 772 -30.60 -2.28 -11.78
C THR A 772 -31.10 -3.21 -10.67
N GLY A 773 -32.00 -2.74 -9.82
CA GLY A 773 -32.56 -3.54 -8.72
C GLY A 773 -31.85 -3.35 -7.38
N ASP A 774 -32.17 -4.20 -6.42
CA ASP A 774 -31.65 -4.12 -5.06
C ASP A 774 -30.17 -4.56 -5.01
N LEU A 775 -29.36 -3.82 -4.26
CA LEU A 775 -27.95 -4.09 -4.01
C LEU A 775 -27.74 -4.32 -2.51
N GLU A 776 -26.68 -5.05 -2.19
CA GLU A 776 -26.19 -5.23 -0.83
C GLU A 776 -24.69 -4.96 -0.78
N VAL A 777 -24.16 -4.62 0.39
CA VAL A 777 -22.72 -4.55 0.68
C VAL A 777 -22.45 -5.41 1.89
N GLU A 778 -21.46 -6.29 1.82
CA GLU A 778 -21.07 -7.15 2.95
C GLU A 778 -20.25 -6.35 3.98
N VAL A 779 -20.90 -5.84 5.03
CA VAL A 779 -20.24 -5.12 6.12
C VAL A 779 -20.01 -6.08 7.28
N ILE A 780 -18.74 -6.38 7.59
CA ILE A 780 -18.35 -7.34 8.65
C ILE A 780 -19.07 -8.70 8.45
N GLY A 781 -19.09 -9.18 7.20
CA GLY A 781 -19.72 -10.43 6.80
C GLY A 781 -21.26 -10.44 6.79
N GLN A 782 -21.92 -9.30 7.02
CA GLN A 782 -23.38 -9.19 6.94
C GLN A 782 -23.79 -8.46 5.66
N PRO A 783 -24.68 -9.03 4.82
CA PRO A 783 -25.21 -8.32 3.66
C PRO A 783 -26.14 -7.19 4.13
N ILE A 784 -25.70 -5.95 3.93
CA ILE A 784 -26.44 -4.72 4.25
C ILE A 784 -27.05 -4.17 2.97
N ARG A 785 -28.34 -3.84 2.99
CA ARG A 785 -29.00 -3.19 1.86
C ARG A 785 -28.31 -1.88 1.49
N ALA A 786 -28.07 -1.71 0.18
CA ALA A 786 -27.43 -0.54 -0.40
C ALA A 786 -28.29 0.03 -1.54
N THR A 787 -28.32 1.35 -1.65
CA THR A 787 -28.99 2.06 -2.75
C THR A 787 -28.00 2.95 -3.47
N VAL A 788 -27.98 2.90 -4.80
CA VAL A 788 -27.21 3.87 -5.62
C VAL A 788 -27.76 5.26 -5.36
N ALA A 789 -26.91 6.13 -4.84
CA ALA A 789 -27.22 7.50 -4.47
C ALA A 789 -26.69 8.48 -5.52
N ASP A 790 -27.11 9.75 -5.41
CA ASP A 790 -26.52 10.81 -6.22
C ASP A 790 -24.99 10.87 -5.99
N PRO A 791 -24.17 11.12 -7.04
CA PRO A 791 -22.71 11.17 -6.91
C PRO A 791 -22.19 12.21 -5.92
N CYS A 792 -22.99 13.22 -5.59
CA CYS A 792 -22.68 14.25 -4.61
C CYS A 792 -23.92 14.49 -3.75
N LEU A 793 -23.86 14.05 -2.50
CA LEU A 793 -24.97 14.09 -1.56
C LEU A 793 -25.07 15.43 -0.82
N TYR A 794 -23.99 16.22 -0.80
CA TYR A 794 -23.91 17.50 -0.11
C TYR A 794 -23.57 18.66 -1.06
N ASP A 795 -24.44 19.67 -1.14
CA ASP A 795 -24.26 20.87 -1.97
C ASP A 795 -23.82 20.55 -3.43
N PRO A 796 -24.61 19.80 -4.21
CA PRO A 796 -24.22 19.34 -5.55
C PRO A 796 -23.92 20.48 -6.54
N GLN A 797 -24.48 21.67 -6.33
CA GLN A 797 -24.22 22.85 -7.15
C GLN A 797 -22.93 23.60 -6.77
N ASN A 798 -22.27 23.17 -5.69
CA ASN A 798 -21.09 23.82 -5.10
C ASN A 798 -21.35 25.30 -4.76
N HIS A 799 -22.50 25.62 -4.19
CA HIS A 799 -22.79 26.99 -3.73
C HIS A 799 -21.88 27.40 -2.59
N ARG A 800 -21.56 26.50 -1.64
CA ARG A 800 -20.73 26.81 -0.47
C ARG A 800 -19.26 27.09 -0.84
N PRO A 801 -18.56 26.26 -1.64
CA PRO A 801 -17.20 26.57 -2.07
C PRO A 801 -17.08 27.86 -2.90
N LYS A 802 -18.16 28.25 -3.60
CA LYS A 802 -18.22 29.45 -4.44
C LYS A 802 -18.66 30.72 -3.71
N SER A 803 -19.17 30.59 -2.48
CA SER A 803 -19.74 31.68 -1.67
C SER A 803 -18.71 32.73 -1.28
#